data_AF-F2SQ36-F1
#
_entry.id   AF-F2SQ36-F1
#
_cell.length_a   1.000
_cell.length_b   1.000
_cell.length_c   1.000
_cell.angle_alpha   90.00
_cell.angle_beta   90.00
_cell.angle_gamma   90.00
#
_symmetry.space_group_name_H-M   'P 1'
#
loop_
_entity.id
_entity.type
_entity.pdbx_description
1 polymer ?
#
loop_
_entity_poly.entity_id
_entity_poly.type
_entity_poly.pdbx_seq_one_letter_code
_entity_poly.pdbx_strand_id
1 'polypeptide(L)'
;MPWPKLTPLQSRFAASLAATILLIILYFALSNPHLAYATNVDALILERHGSPDLTLIDTQEQISVQWNHVSIQEENRLDNEDGADIERRAAPGTEALANNVAKLKNIKIGEIQYWVFPKEAVHGPRSPPTPGLPSDISVILDGGTTNPDSNSEDSKDSENSNNVFESDARGIKLSRRSVSVHITANTCLQPELNVTRAAKDAGPPQLELYVSTSKTFDRPGPQYKDNSAITHKPFDGGYVAVNPDTDGDVYIAIAAPNSTRYSGIYNYEIAASIDAPFHGLDNSSSFLYFVDGDNNAALLQTNDTTREPPESEIYKKWLALDPPPFTLFAHNMNDSAILGLQHSYCGLQNNAQISKKQKSLDVGMTARGIDHKPKQQIYAKGLNSSSVYYGFLAMEGNSTAYGNKVVGGGGKVWKAMNFTTKRGKRKSYPSIYQANTDLYGILKENNCAIIYNLKFCSEVAYAVPSSPELKVSQLSEIYDTQAEQLYQNFSYSLQQVSCNAPATEQYSLATNCSQCAGAYKQWLCAVTIPRCQDFSSDLPFLRPRNTGQQFLNGTMLPDDYSGRLNVLTNSSRNPLIDIKIKPGPYKEVLPCQDLCHSLVRSCPASFGFGCPTGQWLNYSYGQRSANGDITCSYLGAAYFLNSGWKSVDGMKSIFSFTLVFWGLVWGFSLELI
;
A
#
# COMPACT_ATOMS: atom_id res chain seq x y z
N MET A 1 57.27 18.02 -17.66
CA MET A 1 56.59 19.03 -16.81
C MET A 1 57.11 18.87 -15.38
N PRO A 2 57.76 19.88 -14.79
CA PRO A 2 58.18 19.82 -13.39
C PRO A 2 56.94 19.97 -12.50
N TRP A 3 56.82 19.11 -11.49
CA TRP A 3 55.71 19.12 -10.54
C TRP A 3 55.77 20.41 -9.70
N PRO A 4 54.63 21.08 -9.42
CA PRO A 4 54.62 22.32 -8.66
C PRO A 4 55.19 22.09 -7.26
N LYS A 5 56.14 22.95 -6.84
CA LYS A 5 56.68 22.97 -5.48
C LYS A 5 55.58 23.47 -4.54
N LEU A 6 54.85 22.55 -3.93
CA LEU A 6 53.86 22.84 -2.91
C LEU A 6 54.56 23.34 -1.64
N THR A 7 53.99 24.34 -0.98
CA THR A 7 54.48 24.78 0.34
C THR A 7 54.31 23.65 1.37
N PRO A 8 55.07 23.65 2.48
CA PRO A 8 54.94 22.61 3.51
C PRO A 8 53.49 22.45 4.02
N LEU A 9 52.72 23.54 4.06
CA LEU A 9 51.31 23.53 4.44
C LEU A 9 50.43 22.83 3.38
N GLN A 10 50.65 23.12 2.09
CA GLN A 10 49.92 22.51 0.98
C GLN A 10 50.21 21.01 0.84
N SER A 11 51.45 20.60 1.13
CA SER A 11 51.84 19.18 1.17
C SER A 11 51.11 18.43 2.30
N ARG A 12 51.02 19.04 3.50
CA ARG A 12 50.28 18.46 4.63
C ARG A 12 48.76 18.41 4.38
N PHE A 13 48.21 19.41 3.69
CA PHE A 13 46.80 19.41 3.28
C PHE A 13 46.52 18.27 2.30
N ALA A 14 47.32 18.13 1.24
CA ALA A 14 47.15 17.08 0.24
C ALA A 14 47.26 15.67 0.86
N ALA A 15 48.24 15.46 1.75
CA ALA A 15 48.41 14.20 2.45
C ALA A 15 47.23 13.86 3.39
N SER A 16 46.73 14.85 4.13
CA SER A 16 45.63 14.65 5.08
C SER A 16 44.31 14.41 4.36
N LEU A 17 44.02 15.18 3.30
CA LEU A 17 42.84 15.02 2.46
C LEU A 17 42.82 13.63 1.81
N ALA A 18 43.96 13.21 1.23
CA ALA A 18 44.11 11.89 0.63
C ALA A 18 43.87 10.77 1.66
N ALA A 19 44.40 10.89 2.88
CA ALA A 19 44.17 9.91 3.94
C ALA A 19 42.70 9.83 4.35
N THR A 20 42.00 10.96 4.49
CA THR A 20 40.56 10.96 4.80
C THR A 20 39.70 10.37 3.68
N ILE A 21 40.00 10.68 2.41
CA ILE A 21 39.29 10.09 1.26
C ILE A 21 39.51 8.57 1.25
N LEU A 22 40.74 8.12 1.51
CA LEU A 22 41.08 6.71 1.53
C LEU A 22 40.35 5.98 2.67
N LEU A 23 40.25 6.57 3.86
CA LEU A 23 39.46 6.03 4.98
C LEU A 23 37.97 5.95 4.67
N ILE A 24 37.40 6.95 3.99
CA ILE A 24 36.00 6.93 3.54
C ILE A 24 35.78 5.79 2.54
N ILE A 25 36.67 5.63 1.55
CA ILE A 25 36.61 4.53 0.59
C ILE A 25 36.71 3.17 1.29
N LEU A 26 37.62 3.04 2.26
CA LEU A 26 37.84 1.80 3.01
C LEU A 26 36.65 1.46 3.91
N TYR A 27 36.04 2.45 4.54
CA TYR A 27 34.76 2.32 5.25
C TYR A 27 33.67 1.82 4.30
N PHE A 28 33.48 2.44 3.13
CA PHE A 28 32.48 2.00 2.15
C PHE A 28 32.75 0.62 1.54
N ALA A 29 34.02 0.25 1.37
CA ALA A 29 34.41 -1.08 0.91
C ALA A 29 34.10 -2.17 1.96
N LEU A 30 34.32 -1.88 3.24
CA LEU A 30 34.02 -2.79 4.36
C LEU A 30 32.52 -2.84 4.71
N SER A 31 31.78 -1.76 4.46
CA SER A 31 30.34 -1.64 4.80
C SER A 31 29.41 -2.28 3.76
N ASN A 32 29.93 -2.71 2.60
CA ASN A 32 29.16 -3.43 1.57
C ASN A 32 29.50 -4.93 1.63
N PRO A 33 28.59 -5.82 2.07
CA PRO A 33 28.88 -7.24 2.24
C PRO A 33 28.76 -8.01 0.91
N HIS A 34 29.50 -7.59 -0.12
CA HIS A 34 29.56 -8.30 -1.40
C HIS A 34 30.96 -8.88 -1.72
N LEU A 35 31.87 -8.86 -0.76
CA LEU A 35 33.17 -9.53 -0.85
C LEU A 35 33.44 -10.34 0.42
N ALA A 36 32.70 -11.42 0.62
CA ALA A 36 33.09 -12.49 1.53
C ALA A 36 33.09 -13.81 0.74
N TYR A 37 34.28 -14.18 0.29
CA TYR A 37 34.61 -15.53 -0.15
C TYR A 37 34.75 -16.37 1.12
N ALA A 38 33.80 -17.26 1.41
CA ALA A 38 33.92 -18.16 2.54
C ALA A 38 34.79 -19.36 2.13
N THR A 39 36.01 -19.37 2.64
CA THR A 39 36.88 -20.53 2.68
C THR A 39 36.36 -21.52 3.71
N ASN A 40 36.38 -22.80 3.34
CA ASN A 40 36.04 -23.98 4.14
C ASN A 40 36.43 -23.89 5.63
N VAL A 41 35.49 -24.21 6.51
CA VAL A 41 35.76 -24.81 7.83
C VAL A 41 34.70 -25.87 8.10
N ASP A 42 35.12 -27.13 8.11
CA ASP A 42 34.35 -28.28 8.58
C ASP A 42 34.01 -28.13 10.06
N ALA A 43 32.74 -28.31 10.41
CA ALA A 43 32.33 -28.64 11.77
C ALA A 43 31.28 -29.76 11.71
N LEU A 44 31.78 -30.98 11.86
CA LEU A 44 31.05 -32.15 12.35
C LEU A 44 30.22 -31.77 13.59
N ILE A 45 28.97 -32.25 13.68
CA ILE A 45 28.48 -33.10 14.78
C ILE A 45 26.96 -33.40 14.65
N LEU A 46 26.70 -34.71 14.67
CA LEU A 46 25.55 -35.50 15.11
C LEU A 46 24.16 -35.35 14.48
N GLU A 47 23.88 -36.33 13.62
CA GLU A 47 22.61 -37.06 13.55
C GLU A 47 22.01 -37.37 14.93
N ARG A 48 20.70 -37.19 15.06
CA ARG A 48 19.89 -38.08 15.90
C ARG A 48 18.57 -38.40 15.21
N HIS A 49 18.46 -39.67 14.84
CA HIS A 49 17.26 -40.34 14.35
C HIS A 49 16.06 -40.20 15.30
N GLY A 50 14.86 -40.21 14.71
CA GLY A 50 13.60 -40.47 15.41
C GLY A 50 12.36 -40.38 14.52
N SER A 51 12.08 -41.44 13.74
CA SER A 51 10.71 -41.85 13.38
C SER A 51 10.38 -43.10 14.22
N PRO A 52 9.11 -43.36 14.60
CA PRO A 52 8.15 -44.04 13.72
C PRO A 52 6.73 -43.39 13.78
N ASP A 53 6.01 -43.27 12.67
CA ASP A 53 5.06 -44.24 12.08
C ASP A 53 3.78 -44.46 12.91
N LEU A 54 2.62 -44.02 12.39
CA LEU A 54 1.39 -44.83 12.40
C LEU A 54 0.33 -44.30 11.40
N THR A 55 -0.35 -45.27 10.82
CA THR A 55 -1.24 -45.29 9.66
C THR A 55 -2.70 -44.93 9.93
N LEU A 56 -3.35 -44.36 8.89
CA LEU A 56 -4.71 -44.62 8.37
C LEU A 56 -5.92 -44.59 9.31
N ILE A 57 -6.93 -43.78 8.96
CA ILE A 57 -8.31 -44.21 8.66
C ILE A 57 -9.00 -43.15 7.79
N ASP A 58 -9.53 -43.65 6.67
CA ASP A 58 -10.48 -43.04 5.75
C ASP A 58 -11.89 -43.21 6.33
N THR A 59 -12.68 -42.12 6.39
CA THR A 59 -14.13 -42.20 6.22
C THR A 59 -14.65 -40.91 5.61
N GLN A 60 -15.00 -41.03 4.34
CA GLN A 60 -15.91 -40.21 3.58
C GLN A 60 -17.32 -40.22 4.18
N GLU A 61 -17.86 -39.06 4.54
CA GLU A 61 -19.31 -38.87 4.66
C GLU A 61 -19.74 -37.55 4.00
N GLN A 62 -20.60 -37.70 3.00
CA GLN A 62 -21.33 -36.62 2.37
C GLN A 62 -22.40 -36.08 3.31
N ILE A 63 -22.43 -34.77 3.53
CA ILE A 63 -23.66 -34.09 3.95
C ILE A 63 -23.87 -32.91 3.01
N SER A 64 -24.81 -33.10 2.09
CA SER A 64 -25.50 -32.04 1.38
C SER A 64 -26.34 -31.24 2.39
N VAL A 65 -25.99 -29.99 2.66
CA VAL A 65 -26.89 -29.04 3.33
C VAL A 65 -27.26 -27.92 2.39
N GLN A 66 -28.54 -27.96 2.06
CA GLN A 66 -29.32 -27.02 1.28
C GLN A 66 -29.35 -25.65 1.96
N TRP A 67 -28.85 -24.62 1.28
CA TRP A 67 -28.92 -23.23 1.77
C TRP A 67 -30.34 -22.70 1.62
N ASN A 68 -31.10 -22.72 2.72
CA ASN A 68 -32.31 -21.92 2.83
C ASN A 68 -31.91 -20.44 2.98
N HIS A 69 -32.39 -19.63 2.03
CA HIS A 69 -32.42 -18.18 2.09
C HIS A 69 -33.06 -17.72 3.41
N VAL A 70 -32.30 -17.03 4.27
CA VAL A 70 -32.87 -16.21 5.34
C VAL A 70 -32.59 -14.75 4.99
N SER A 71 -33.62 -14.11 4.44
CA SER A 71 -33.74 -12.65 4.37
C SER A 71 -33.98 -12.13 5.78
N ILE A 72 -33.02 -11.41 6.36
CA ILE A 72 -33.27 -10.64 7.58
C ILE A 72 -33.91 -9.32 7.14
N GLN A 73 -35.23 -9.31 7.20
CA GLN A 73 -36.05 -8.10 7.25
C GLN A 73 -35.82 -7.38 8.58
N GLU A 74 -35.79 -6.05 8.51
CA GLU A 74 -35.91 -5.16 9.67
C GLU A 74 -37.09 -5.58 10.54
N GLU A 75 -36.82 -5.86 11.82
CA GLU A 75 -37.86 -5.84 12.84
C GLU A 75 -37.37 -5.06 14.06
N ASN A 76 -37.99 -3.90 14.26
CA ASN A 76 -37.91 -3.09 15.47
C ASN A 76 -38.29 -3.95 16.68
N ARG A 77 -37.31 -4.24 17.54
CA ARG A 77 -37.56 -4.73 18.89
C ARG A 77 -36.94 -3.78 19.90
N LEU A 78 -37.82 -3.01 20.52
CA LEU A 78 -37.60 -2.29 21.77
C LEU A 78 -37.35 -3.32 22.87
N ASP A 79 -36.10 -3.55 23.23
CA ASP A 79 -35.74 -4.11 24.53
C ASP A 79 -35.09 -3.00 25.36
N ASN A 80 -35.87 -2.51 26.33
CA ASN A 80 -35.43 -1.62 27.38
C ASN A 80 -34.58 -2.41 28.38
N GLU A 81 -33.27 -2.17 28.38
CA GLU A 81 -32.45 -2.35 29.59
C GLU A 81 -31.90 -0.98 30.02
N ASP A 82 -32.38 -0.54 31.18
CA ASP A 82 -32.07 0.71 31.84
C ASP A 82 -30.58 0.78 32.23
N GLY A 83 -29.79 1.44 31.39
CA GLY A 83 -28.57 2.13 31.76
C GLY A 83 -28.74 3.60 31.42
N ALA A 84 -29.44 4.35 32.27
CA ALA A 84 -29.70 5.77 32.07
C ALA A 84 -28.39 6.57 32.14
N ASP A 85 -27.73 6.75 31.00
CA ASP A 85 -26.74 7.81 30.80
C ASP A 85 -27.47 9.15 30.92
N ILE A 86 -27.21 9.87 32.00
CA ILE A 86 -27.81 11.16 32.29
C ILE A 86 -27.22 12.18 31.31
N GLU A 87 -27.81 12.33 30.11
CA GLU A 87 -27.61 13.48 29.24
C GLU A 87 -28.18 14.73 29.94
N ARG A 88 -27.40 15.35 30.83
CA ARG A 88 -27.80 16.61 31.47
C ARG A 88 -27.61 17.76 30.48
N ARG A 89 -28.62 18.64 30.40
CA ARG A 89 -28.68 19.81 29.51
C ARG A 89 -27.35 20.58 29.48
N ALA A 90 -26.64 20.49 28.36
CA ALA A 90 -25.62 21.47 28.00
C ALA A 90 -26.24 22.88 27.97
N ALA A 91 -25.41 23.90 28.15
CA ALA A 91 -25.87 25.29 28.12
C ALA A 91 -26.65 25.58 26.83
N PRO A 92 -27.69 26.45 26.83
CA PRO A 92 -28.46 26.75 25.63
C PRO A 92 -27.55 27.12 24.44
N GLY A 93 -27.61 26.33 23.36
CA GLY A 93 -26.78 26.51 22.17
C GLY A 93 -25.46 25.72 22.14
N THR A 94 -25.19 24.88 23.15
CA THR A 94 -24.06 23.95 23.21
C THR A 94 -24.59 22.52 23.32
N GLU A 95 -23.96 21.55 22.67
CA GLU A 95 -24.33 20.13 22.75
C GLU A 95 -23.24 19.30 23.45
N ALA A 96 -23.64 18.27 24.21
CA ALA A 96 -22.69 17.40 24.91
C ALA A 96 -22.23 16.25 24.01
N LEU A 97 -20.93 15.96 24.04
CA LEU A 97 -20.32 14.77 23.44
C LEU A 97 -20.15 13.69 24.51
N ALA A 98 -20.23 12.42 24.10
CA ALA A 98 -19.97 11.26 24.94
C ALA A 98 -18.78 10.45 24.40
N ASN A 99 -18.15 9.63 25.25
CA ASN A 99 -16.96 8.88 24.89
C ASN A 99 -17.24 7.93 23.72
N ASN A 100 -16.47 8.06 22.62
CA ASN A 100 -16.64 7.30 21.37
C ASN A 100 -18.05 7.38 20.75
N VAL A 101 -18.78 8.47 20.98
CA VAL A 101 -20.08 8.72 20.33
C VAL A 101 -19.94 9.90 19.37
N ALA A 102 -20.06 9.62 18.09
CA ALA A 102 -20.05 10.64 17.06
C ALA A 102 -21.38 11.39 16.97
N LYS A 103 -21.29 12.68 16.64
CA LYS A 103 -22.43 13.53 16.33
C LYS A 103 -22.25 14.11 14.93
N LEU A 104 -23.25 13.89 14.09
CA LEU A 104 -23.32 14.40 12.73
C LEU A 104 -24.16 15.68 12.71
N LYS A 105 -23.63 16.77 12.14
CA LYS A 105 -24.35 18.05 12.11
C LYS A 105 -24.09 18.83 10.82
N ASN A 106 -25.14 19.56 10.39
CA ASN A 106 -25.04 20.52 9.30
C ASN A 106 -24.66 21.89 9.86
N ILE A 107 -23.76 22.59 9.18
CA ILE A 107 -23.33 23.95 9.54
C ILE A 107 -23.32 24.84 8.31
N LYS A 108 -23.92 26.03 8.42
CA LYS A 108 -23.96 27.01 7.33
C LYS A 108 -22.65 27.77 7.25
N ILE A 109 -22.33 28.29 6.07
CA ILE A 109 -21.18 29.19 5.86
C ILE A 109 -21.28 30.38 6.83
N GLY A 110 -20.20 30.67 7.55
CA GLY A 110 -20.13 31.74 8.55
C GLY A 110 -20.73 31.40 9.92
N GLU A 111 -21.31 30.21 10.10
CA GLU A 111 -21.87 29.76 11.37
C GLU A 111 -20.78 29.17 12.28
N ILE A 112 -21.01 29.23 13.59
CA ILE A 112 -20.18 28.59 14.62
C ILE A 112 -21.09 27.73 15.48
N GLN A 113 -20.69 26.48 15.73
CA GLN A 113 -21.40 25.54 16.57
C GLN A 113 -20.53 25.11 17.74
N TYR A 114 -21.15 24.98 18.92
CA TYR A 114 -20.45 24.73 20.18
C TYR A 114 -20.76 23.33 20.72
N TRP A 115 -19.74 22.67 21.24
CA TRP A 115 -19.78 21.36 21.85
C TRP A 115 -19.07 21.38 23.21
N VAL A 116 -19.46 20.47 24.09
CA VAL A 116 -18.77 20.25 25.36
C VAL A 116 -18.53 18.76 25.56
N PHE A 117 -17.30 18.37 25.89
CA PHE A 117 -17.01 17.06 26.42
C PHE A 117 -16.95 17.18 27.95
N PRO A 118 -17.97 16.69 28.67
CA PRO A 118 -18.13 16.98 30.09
C PRO A 118 -17.10 16.25 30.93
N LYS A 119 -16.74 16.83 32.07
CA LYS A 119 -15.82 16.23 33.04
C LYS A 119 -16.21 14.80 33.42
N GLU A 120 -17.51 14.50 33.51
CA GLU A 120 -18.01 13.16 33.82
C GLU A 120 -17.60 12.14 32.75
N ALA A 121 -17.56 12.53 31.47
CA ALA A 121 -17.09 11.68 30.40
C ALA A 121 -15.55 11.58 30.35
N VAL A 122 -14.83 12.64 30.76
CA VAL A 122 -13.36 12.62 30.91
C VAL A 122 -12.91 11.61 31.97
N HIS A 123 -13.63 11.56 33.09
CA HIS A 123 -13.39 10.59 34.18
C HIS A 123 -14.27 9.35 34.09
N GLY A 124 -14.93 9.16 32.94
CA GLY A 124 -15.82 8.03 32.69
C GLY A 124 -15.05 6.73 32.51
N PRO A 125 -15.76 5.59 32.51
CA PRO A 125 -15.15 4.31 32.20
C PRO A 125 -14.62 4.31 30.76
N ARG A 126 -13.47 3.67 30.56
CA ARG A 126 -12.95 3.36 29.23
C ARG A 126 -13.85 2.37 28.51
N SER A 127 -13.85 2.45 27.19
CA SER A 127 -14.65 1.53 26.37
C SER A 127 -14.09 0.11 26.46
N PRO A 128 -14.94 -0.93 26.36
CA PRO A 128 -14.46 -2.30 26.33
C PRO A 128 -13.53 -2.51 25.12
N PRO A 129 -12.49 -3.35 25.24
CA PRO A 129 -11.61 -3.66 24.12
C PRO A 129 -12.43 -4.32 23.01
N THR A 130 -12.43 -3.69 21.83
CA THR A 130 -13.06 -4.26 20.63
C THR A 130 -12.03 -5.10 19.87
N PRO A 131 -12.42 -6.27 19.32
CA PRO A 131 -11.53 -7.04 18.45
C PRO A 131 -11.05 -6.14 17.31
N GLY A 132 -9.74 -6.00 17.11
CA GLY A 132 -9.17 -5.19 16.04
C GLY A 132 -8.61 -6.06 14.92
N LEU A 133 -7.63 -5.51 14.23
CA LEU A 133 -6.78 -6.26 13.31
C LEU A 133 -6.01 -7.37 14.05
N PRO A 134 -5.65 -8.50 13.39
CA PRO A 134 -4.91 -9.59 14.04
C PRO A 134 -3.56 -9.20 14.64
N SER A 135 -2.93 -8.14 14.15
CA SER A 135 -1.72 -7.52 14.69
C SER A 135 -1.67 -6.02 14.34
N ASP A 136 -0.89 -5.24 15.09
CA ASP A 136 -0.70 -3.83 14.77
C ASP A 136 0.19 -3.64 13.52
N ILE A 137 -0.30 -2.85 12.57
CA ILE A 137 0.37 -2.55 11.31
C ILE A 137 1.38 -1.40 11.46
N SER A 138 1.22 -0.54 12.48
CA SER A 138 2.15 0.57 12.73
C SER A 138 3.60 0.08 12.89
N VAL A 139 3.78 -1.07 13.53
CA VAL A 139 5.06 -1.77 13.73
C VAL A 139 5.77 -2.10 12.41
N ILE A 140 5.02 -2.32 11.34
CA ILE A 140 5.56 -2.67 10.02
C ILE A 140 6.11 -1.43 9.31
N LEU A 141 5.45 -0.30 9.49
CA LEU A 141 5.77 0.98 8.85
C LEU A 141 7.02 1.65 9.46
N ASP A 142 7.24 1.50 10.76
CA ASP A 142 8.31 2.20 11.49
C ASP A 142 9.66 1.47 11.51
N GLY A 143 9.79 0.32 10.83
CA GLY A 143 11.06 -0.43 10.78
C GLY A 143 11.57 -0.95 12.14
N GLY A 144 10.80 -0.78 13.22
CA GLY A 144 11.17 -1.16 14.57
C GLY A 144 10.90 -2.64 14.85
N THR A 145 11.84 -3.31 15.50
CA THR A 145 11.56 -4.50 16.31
C THR A 145 10.92 -4.03 17.61
N THR A 146 9.61 -4.22 17.75
CA THR A 146 8.99 -4.27 19.08
C THR A 146 8.92 -5.73 19.49
N ASN A 147 9.64 -6.08 20.56
CA ASN A 147 9.41 -7.33 21.26
C ASN A 147 7.94 -7.35 21.72
N PRO A 148 7.21 -8.46 21.62
CA PRO A 148 5.81 -8.54 22.06
C PRO A 148 5.61 -8.40 23.59
N ASP A 149 6.68 -8.19 24.37
CA ASP A 149 6.68 -8.21 25.84
C ASP A 149 7.00 -6.87 26.51
N SER A 150 6.69 -5.72 25.89
CA SER A 150 6.64 -4.46 26.65
C SER A 150 5.23 -4.22 27.20
N ASN A 151 4.74 -5.17 27.99
CA ASN A 151 3.91 -4.81 29.13
C ASN A 151 4.80 -4.03 30.11
N SER A 152 4.26 -2.91 30.56
CA SER A 152 4.79 -2.08 31.62
C SER A 152 5.22 -2.89 32.86
N GLU A 153 6.51 -3.05 33.08
CA GLU A 153 7.09 -3.39 34.38
C GLU A 153 8.39 -2.59 34.61
N ASP A 154 8.23 -1.33 35.01
CA ASP A 154 8.99 -0.74 36.10
C ASP A 154 7.90 -0.34 37.12
N SER A 155 7.76 -0.92 38.30
CA SER A 155 8.76 -1.44 39.22
C SER A 155 8.10 -2.49 40.12
N LYS A 156 8.69 -3.69 40.17
CA LYS A 156 8.46 -4.68 41.22
C LYS A 156 9.14 -4.18 42.49
N ASP A 157 8.41 -4.14 43.60
CA ASP A 157 9.00 -4.53 44.87
C ASP A 157 7.98 -5.24 45.78
N SER A 158 8.32 -6.51 46.01
CA SER A 158 8.08 -7.38 47.16
C SER A 158 6.65 -7.87 47.48
N GLU A 159 6.47 -9.15 47.17
CA GLU A 159 5.48 -10.06 47.73
C GLU A 159 5.57 -10.12 49.27
N ASN A 160 4.42 -10.08 49.96
CA ASN A 160 4.20 -11.01 51.07
C ASN A 160 2.70 -11.26 51.35
N SER A 161 2.28 -12.50 51.12
CA SER A 161 1.34 -13.33 51.89
C SER A 161 -0.07 -12.81 52.29
N ASN A 162 -1.08 -13.45 51.69
CA ASN A 162 -2.33 -13.99 52.27
C ASN A 162 -3.19 -13.14 53.24
N ASN A 163 -4.40 -12.73 52.82
CA ASN A 163 -5.70 -13.21 53.35
C ASN A 163 -6.91 -12.36 52.89
N VAL A 164 -7.87 -13.03 52.23
CA VAL A 164 -9.33 -13.08 52.49
C VAL A 164 -10.00 -11.90 53.25
N PHE A 165 -10.98 -11.25 52.58
CA PHE A 165 -12.12 -10.42 53.08
C PHE A 165 -11.78 -9.24 54.03
N GLU A 166 -12.29 -8.02 53.88
CA GLU A 166 -13.69 -7.60 53.89
C GLU A 166 -13.75 -6.08 53.63
N SER A 167 -14.93 -5.59 53.27
CA SER A 167 -15.25 -4.17 53.11
C SER A 167 -14.77 -3.28 54.27
N ASP A 168 -14.11 -2.17 53.96
CA ASP A 168 -14.24 -1.00 54.82
C ASP A 168 -14.18 0.31 54.03
N ALA A 169 -15.19 1.14 54.27
CA ALA A 169 -15.35 2.47 53.73
C ALA A 169 -14.44 3.42 54.50
N ARG A 170 -13.47 4.05 53.83
CA ARG A 170 -12.95 5.38 54.22
C ARG A 170 -12.06 5.99 53.13
N GLY A 171 -12.35 7.25 52.83
CA GLY A 171 -11.92 7.98 51.63
C GLY A 171 -10.42 8.00 51.36
N ILE A 172 -10.08 7.60 50.13
CA ILE A 172 -8.79 7.88 49.50
C ILE A 172 -9.01 9.09 48.59
N LYS A 173 -8.33 10.20 48.91
CA LYS A 173 -8.21 11.36 48.02
C LYS A 173 -7.58 10.89 46.70
N LEU A 174 -8.41 10.67 45.68
CA LEU A 174 -7.97 10.53 44.29
C LEU A 174 -7.27 11.83 43.89
N SER A 175 -5.94 11.78 43.79
CA SER A 175 -5.18 12.78 43.06
C SER A 175 -5.72 12.82 41.62
N ARG A 176 -6.27 13.96 41.21
CA ARG A 176 -6.85 14.20 39.88
C ARG A 176 -5.75 14.01 38.83
N ARG A 177 -5.73 12.85 38.17
CA ARG A 177 -4.83 12.63 37.03
C ARG A 177 -5.43 13.31 35.81
N SER A 178 -4.63 14.14 35.15
CA SER A 178 -4.96 14.70 33.84
C SER A 178 -5.14 13.56 32.84
N VAL A 179 -6.18 13.63 32.01
CA VAL A 179 -6.53 12.64 30.99
C VAL A 179 -6.39 13.29 29.61
N SER A 180 -5.77 12.60 28.67
CA SER A 180 -5.70 13.05 27.28
C SER A 180 -7.00 12.73 26.55
N VAL A 181 -7.64 13.73 25.96
CA VAL A 181 -8.90 13.59 25.23
C VAL A 181 -8.63 13.72 23.73
N HIS A 182 -8.92 12.68 22.96
CA HIS A 182 -8.83 12.66 21.50
C HIS A 182 -10.09 13.30 20.90
N ILE A 183 -9.97 14.52 20.38
CA ILE A 183 -11.04 15.18 19.63
C ILE A 183 -10.72 15.07 18.15
N THR A 184 -11.61 14.41 17.41
CA THR A 184 -11.43 14.19 15.97
C THR A 184 -12.71 14.52 15.22
N ALA A 185 -12.58 15.09 14.03
CA ALA A 185 -13.73 15.37 13.19
C ALA A 185 -13.42 15.19 11.70
N ASN A 186 -14.44 14.78 10.96
CA ASN A 186 -14.45 14.58 9.52
C ASN A 186 -15.52 15.45 8.86
N THR A 187 -15.18 16.13 7.77
CA THR A 187 -16.16 16.79 6.91
C THR A 187 -16.70 15.76 5.93
N CYS A 188 -18.01 15.52 5.93
CA CYS A 188 -18.67 14.52 5.07
C CYS A 188 -19.26 15.13 3.80
N LEU A 189 -19.70 16.39 3.84
CA LEU A 189 -20.16 17.17 2.68
C LEU A 189 -19.63 18.59 2.78
N GLN A 190 -19.40 19.21 1.62
CA GLN A 190 -18.92 20.58 1.51
C GLN A 190 -19.77 21.40 0.53
N PRO A 191 -19.83 22.73 0.69
CA PRO A 191 -20.48 23.64 -0.24
C PRO A 191 -19.97 23.54 -1.68
N GLU A 192 -20.85 23.81 -2.63
CA GLU A 192 -20.54 23.83 -4.06
C GLU A 192 -20.14 25.24 -4.51
N LEU A 193 -19.36 25.33 -5.58
CA LEU A 193 -18.88 26.59 -6.14
C LEU A 193 -20.02 27.34 -6.87
N ASN A 194 -20.28 28.59 -6.49
CA ASN A 194 -21.35 29.42 -7.09
C ASN A 194 -21.05 29.96 -8.48
N VAL A 195 -19.77 29.96 -8.90
CA VAL A 195 -19.32 30.63 -10.11
C VAL A 195 -18.89 29.63 -11.17
N THR A 196 -19.30 29.88 -12.42
CA THR A 196 -18.98 29.07 -13.61
C THR A 196 -17.48 29.02 -13.96
N ARG A 197 -16.62 29.81 -13.30
CA ARG A 197 -15.17 29.73 -13.43
C ARG A 197 -14.54 29.25 -12.12
N ALA A 198 -14.18 27.96 -12.10
CA ALA A 198 -13.28 27.40 -11.11
C ALA A 198 -11.92 28.11 -11.18
N ALA A 199 -11.44 28.63 -10.05
CA ALA A 199 -10.00 28.72 -9.83
C ALA A 199 -9.53 27.27 -9.74
N LYS A 200 -8.57 26.87 -10.58
CA LYS A 200 -8.25 25.45 -10.80
C LYS A 200 -7.77 24.67 -9.56
N ASP A 201 -7.46 25.34 -8.46
CA ASP A 201 -6.66 24.74 -7.38
C ASP A 201 -7.17 24.96 -5.95
N ALA A 202 -8.33 25.59 -5.75
CA ALA A 202 -8.85 25.85 -4.40
C ALA A 202 -10.23 25.24 -4.22
N GLY A 203 -10.33 24.16 -3.43
CA GLY A 203 -11.60 23.62 -2.94
C GLY A 203 -12.33 24.61 -2.01
N PRO A 204 -13.50 24.23 -1.47
CA PRO A 204 -14.19 25.01 -0.46
C PRO A 204 -13.29 25.29 0.76
N PRO A 205 -13.44 26.46 1.42
CA PRO A 205 -12.66 26.76 2.61
C PRO A 205 -12.91 25.72 3.69
N GLN A 206 -11.84 25.25 4.31
CA GLN A 206 -11.91 24.17 5.30
C GLN A 206 -12.54 24.66 6.61
N LEU A 207 -13.28 23.80 7.31
CA LEU A 207 -13.79 24.09 8.65
C LEU A 207 -12.62 24.38 9.62
N GLU A 208 -12.88 25.11 10.69
CA GLU A 208 -11.90 25.42 11.73
C GLU A 208 -12.35 24.86 13.09
N LEU A 209 -11.43 24.19 13.79
CA LEU A 209 -11.64 23.67 15.14
C LEU A 209 -10.98 24.58 16.17
N TYR A 210 -11.72 24.91 17.23
CA TYR A 210 -11.24 25.66 18.39
C TYR A 210 -11.53 24.86 19.66
N VAL A 211 -10.52 24.70 20.53
CA VAL A 211 -10.65 23.90 21.77
C VAL A 211 -10.07 24.66 22.96
N SER A 212 -10.78 24.63 24.09
CA SER A 212 -10.30 25.13 25.38
C SER A 212 -10.64 24.20 26.53
N THR A 213 -9.73 24.06 27.48
CA THR A 213 -9.93 23.35 28.76
C THR A 213 -10.24 24.31 29.91
N SER A 214 -10.27 25.63 29.65
CA SER A 214 -10.56 26.64 30.65
C SER A 214 -12.01 27.08 30.59
N LYS A 215 -12.67 27.13 31.76
CA LYS A 215 -14.02 27.69 31.92
C LYS A 215 -14.11 29.18 31.56
N THR A 216 -12.98 29.89 31.51
CA THR A 216 -12.95 31.29 31.03
C THR A 216 -13.27 31.42 29.54
N PHE A 217 -13.05 30.34 28.78
CA PHE A 217 -13.30 30.27 27.34
C PHE A 217 -14.27 29.11 27.05
N ASP A 218 -15.42 29.12 27.72
CA ASP A 218 -16.48 28.11 27.54
C ASP A 218 -17.16 28.15 26.16
N ARG A 219 -16.90 29.22 25.39
CA ARG A 219 -17.26 29.40 23.98
C ARG A 219 -16.05 29.85 23.17
N PRO A 220 -15.13 28.92 22.84
CA PRO A 220 -13.98 29.26 22.02
C PRO A 220 -14.42 29.59 20.58
N GLY A 221 -13.61 30.36 19.85
CA GLY A 221 -13.97 30.77 18.49
C GLY A 221 -12.95 31.72 17.86
N PRO A 222 -13.23 32.20 16.63
CA PRO A 222 -12.32 33.01 15.83
C PRO A 222 -11.84 34.29 16.54
N GLN A 223 -12.65 34.86 17.43
CA GLN A 223 -12.32 36.04 18.22
C GLN A 223 -11.14 35.84 19.20
N TYR A 224 -10.76 34.59 19.46
CA TYR A 224 -9.66 34.23 20.35
C TYR A 224 -8.58 33.40 19.65
N LYS A 225 -8.52 33.44 18.31
CA LYS A 225 -7.59 32.63 17.49
C LYS A 225 -6.12 32.79 17.89
N ASP A 226 -5.73 33.99 18.32
CA ASP A 226 -4.35 34.32 18.73
C ASP A 226 -4.08 34.12 20.23
N ASN A 227 -5.07 33.63 20.99
CA ASN A 227 -4.92 33.40 22.41
C ASN A 227 -4.27 32.02 22.66
N SER A 228 -3.15 32.00 23.39
CA SER A 228 -2.41 30.77 23.71
C SER A 228 -3.20 29.77 24.57
N ALA A 229 -4.27 30.21 25.26
CA ALA A 229 -5.17 29.35 26.03
C ALA A 229 -6.18 28.56 25.16
N ILE A 230 -6.22 28.82 23.85
CA ILE A 230 -7.12 28.15 22.91
C ILE A 230 -6.29 27.47 21.84
N THR A 231 -6.56 26.18 21.65
CA THR A 231 -6.00 25.42 20.55
C THR A 231 -6.85 25.64 19.31
N HIS A 232 -6.31 26.33 18.31
CA HIS A 232 -6.93 26.50 17.00
C HIS A 232 -6.26 25.58 15.97
N LYS A 233 -7.05 24.81 15.23
CA LYS A 233 -6.56 23.95 14.14
C LYS A 233 -7.55 23.95 12.97
N PRO A 234 -7.15 24.37 11.76
CA PRO A 234 -7.98 24.20 10.58
C PRO A 234 -8.07 22.71 10.20
N PHE A 235 -9.17 22.32 9.58
CA PHE A 235 -9.29 21.01 8.96
C PHE A 235 -8.32 20.95 7.75
N ASP A 236 -7.72 19.78 7.56
CA ASP A 236 -6.83 19.50 6.44
C ASP A 236 -7.42 18.36 5.62
N GLY A 237 -7.82 18.64 4.37
CA GLY A 237 -8.52 17.67 3.53
C GLY A 237 -9.79 17.11 4.19
N GLY A 238 -10.48 17.91 5.01
CA GLY A 238 -11.68 17.50 5.71
C GLY A 238 -11.45 16.71 7.00
N TYR A 239 -10.21 16.57 7.48
CA TYR A 239 -9.89 15.91 8.76
C TYR A 239 -9.26 16.88 9.76
N VAL A 240 -9.57 16.72 11.04
CA VAL A 240 -8.88 17.40 12.14
C VAL A 240 -8.74 16.48 13.35
N ALA A 241 -7.63 16.64 14.08
CA ALA A 241 -7.40 15.97 15.36
C ALA A 241 -6.61 16.85 16.33
N VAL A 242 -7.04 16.88 17.59
CA VAL A 242 -6.35 17.54 18.71
C VAL A 242 -6.47 16.71 19.99
N ASN A 243 -5.48 16.83 20.86
CA ASN A 243 -5.31 15.97 22.04
C ASN A 243 -5.03 16.79 23.31
N PRO A 244 -5.99 17.59 23.80
CA PRO A 244 -5.81 18.31 25.06
C PRO A 244 -5.75 17.36 26.26
N ASP A 245 -4.85 17.65 27.18
CA ASP A 245 -4.83 17.02 28.51
C ASP A 245 -5.68 17.85 29.49
N THR A 246 -6.60 17.21 30.22
CA THR A 246 -7.53 17.89 31.12
C THR A 246 -7.94 17.04 32.32
N ASP A 247 -8.36 17.70 33.41
CA ASP A 247 -9.05 17.08 34.55
C ASP A 247 -10.52 17.58 34.70
N GLY A 248 -10.99 18.37 33.74
CA GLY A 248 -12.31 19.02 33.71
C GLY A 248 -12.94 19.05 32.32
N ASP A 249 -13.98 19.87 32.16
CA ASP A 249 -14.72 20.02 30.90
C ASP A 249 -13.79 20.46 29.75
N VAL A 250 -14.07 19.97 28.54
CA VAL A 250 -13.43 20.46 27.32
C VAL A 250 -14.47 21.16 26.46
N TYR A 251 -14.27 22.44 26.20
CA TYR A 251 -15.12 23.27 25.36
C TYR A 251 -14.58 23.29 23.93
N ILE A 252 -15.46 23.04 22.97
CA ILE A 252 -15.09 22.84 21.57
C ILE A 252 -16.01 23.71 20.71
N ALA A 253 -15.46 24.32 19.67
CA ALA A 253 -16.24 25.00 18.65
C ALA A 253 -15.76 24.61 17.26
N ILE A 254 -16.72 24.38 16.36
CA ILE A 254 -16.47 24.24 14.92
C ILE A 254 -17.03 25.46 14.22
N ALA A 255 -16.18 26.16 13.49
CA ALA A 255 -16.53 27.34 12.71
C ALA A 255 -16.44 27.05 11.22
N ALA A 256 -17.48 27.43 10.47
CA ALA A 256 -17.45 27.43 9.03
C ALA A 256 -16.96 28.79 8.51
N PRO A 257 -15.85 28.88 7.76
CA PRO A 257 -15.36 30.16 7.27
C PRO A 257 -16.37 30.84 6.36
N ASN A 258 -16.40 32.18 6.41
CA ASN A 258 -17.26 32.96 5.54
C ASN A 258 -16.74 32.94 4.09
N SER A 259 -17.63 32.75 3.13
CA SER A 259 -17.30 32.80 1.71
C SER A 259 -18.50 33.20 0.87
N THR A 260 -18.27 34.09 -0.09
CA THR A 260 -19.26 34.45 -1.12
C THR A 260 -19.14 33.59 -2.37
N ARG A 261 -18.05 32.82 -2.50
CA ARG A 261 -17.74 32.00 -3.69
C ARG A 261 -18.45 30.65 -3.68
N TYR A 262 -18.87 30.19 -2.51
CA TYR A 262 -19.50 28.88 -2.33
C TYR A 262 -20.91 29.03 -1.77
N SER A 263 -21.81 28.11 -2.10
CA SER A 263 -23.14 28.02 -1.47
C SER A 263 -23.47 26.58 -1.07
N GLY A 264 -24.44 26.47 -0.18
CA GLY A 264 -24.83 25.21 0.43
C GLY A 264 -24.36 25.15 1.88
N ILE A 265 -24.17 23.93 2.36
CA ILE A 265 -23.86 23.62 3.75
C ILE A 265 -22.63 22.74 3.83
N TYR A 266 -21.94 22.78 4.96
CA TYR A 266 -21.08 21.68 5.35
C TYR A 266 -21.90 20.68 6.15
N ASN A 267 -21.56 19.40 6.02
CA ASN A 267 -21.94 18.35 6.96
C ASN A 267 -20.66 17.79 7.55
N TYR A 268 -20.57 17.69 8.87
CA TYR A 268 -19.40 17.14 9.55
C TYR A 268 -19.83 16.17 10.65
N GLU A 269 -18.92 15.25 10.96
CA GLU A 269 -19.01 14.31 12.06
C GLU A 269 -17.90 14.62 13.06
N ILE A 270 -18.25 14.88 14.32
CA ILE A 270 -17.30 15.11 15.41
C ILE A 270 -17.47 14.04 16.48
N ALA A 271 -16.36 13.59 17.04
CA ALA A 271 -16.33 12.68 18.19
C ALA A 271 -15.19 13.04 19.15
N ALA A 272 -15.42 12.74 20.43
CA ALA A 272 -14.42 12.84 21.48
C ALA A 272 -14.22 11.45 22.12
N SER A 273 -12.97 11.13 22.49
CA SER A 273 -12.63 9.85 23.09
C SER A 273 -11.51 9.97 24.12
N ILE A 274 -11.58 9.20 25.19
CA ILE A 274 -10.49 9.03 26.18
C ILE A 274 -9.67 7.74 25.92
N ASP A 275 -10.03 6.99 24.89
CA ASP A 275 -9.45 5.67 24.57
C ASP A 275 -8.43 5.78 23.42
N ALA A 276 -8.88 6.25 22.25
CA ALA A 276 -8.08 6.45 21.05
C ALA A 276 -8.82 7.38 20.07
N PRO A 277 -8.16 7.90 19.00
CA PRO A 277 -8.85 8.68 17.97
C PRO A 277 -10.06 7.94 17.39
N PHE A 278 -11.23 8.59 17.37
CA PHE A 278 -12.44 8.01 16.76
C PHE A 278 -12.35 7.99 15.23
N HIS A 279 -11.88 9.09 14.64
CA HIS A 279 -11.45 9.14 13.24
C HIS A 279 -9.92 9.09 13.16
N GLY A 280 -9.37 8.33 12.22
CA GLY A 280 -7.93 8.18 12.01
C GLY A 280 -7.44 8.74 10.68
N LEU A 281 -6.25 9.33 10.70
CA LEU A 281 -5.50 9.70 9.50
C LEU A 281 -4.04 9.28 9.67
N ASP A 282 -3.51 8.57 8.68
CA ASP A 282 -2.08 8.30 8.57
C ASP A 282 -1.56 8.89 7.26
N ASN A 283 -0.97 10.09 7.35
CA ASN A 283 -0.44 10.80 6.19
C ASN A 283 1.10 10.64 6.05
N SER A 284 1.71 9.73 6.81
CA SER A 284 3.17 9.55 6.83
C SER A 284 3.65 8.76 5.61
N SER A 285 3.00 7.64 5.33
CA SER A 285 3.38 6.68 4.30
C SER A 285 2.14 6.15 3.57
N SER A 286 2.29 5.85 2.27
CA SER A 286 1.26 5.13 1.53
C SER A 286 1.32 3.66 1.90
N PHE A 287 0.25 3.12 2.48
CA PHE A 287 0.08 1.69 2.72
C PHE A 287 -0.55 0.97 1.50
N LEU A 288 -0.56 1.62 0.34
CA LEU A 288 -1.17 1.16 -0.91
C LEU A 288 -0.20 1.30 -2.08
N TYR A 289 -0.15 0.27 -2.91
CA TYR A 289 0.77 0.14 -4.03
C TYR A 289 0.04 -0.31 -5.29
N PHE A 290 0.42 0.28 -6.42
CA PHE A 290 -0.15 -0.05 -7.72
C PHE A 290 0.56 -1.27 -8.31
N VAL A 291 -0.20 -2.27 -8.72
CA VAL A 291 0.32 -3.51 -9.31
C VAL A 291 0.32 -3.41 -10.82
N ASP A 292 -0.84 -3.16 -11.42
CA ASP A 292 -1.02 -2.93 -12.85
C ASP A 292 -2.41 -2.36 -13.15
N GLY A 293 -2.59 -1.81 -14.35
CA GLY A 293 -3.85 -1.26 -14.85
C GLY A 293 -4.25 -1.91 -16.16
N ASP A 294 -5.53 -1.80 -16.53
CA ASP A 294 -5.97 -1.91 -17.91
C ASP A 294 -6.76 -0.65 -18.29
N ASN A 295 -7.57 -0.71 -19.34
CA ASN A 295 -8.31 0.43 -19.85
C ASN A 295 -9.50 0.83 -18.96
N ASN A 296 -9.97 -0.03 -18.05
CA ASN A 296 -11.17 0.22 -17.24
C ASN A 296 -11.05 -0.24 -15.79
N ALA A 297 -9.93 -0.83 -15.41
CA ALA A 297 -9.68 -1.36 -14.09
C ALA A 297 -8.22 -1.17 -13.66
N ALA A 298 -7.99 -1.31 -12.36
CA ALA A 298 -6.68 -1.26 -11.75
C ALA A 298 -6.59 -2.31 -10.64
N LEU A 299 -5.44 -2.95 -10.55
CA LEU A 299 -5.09 -3.86 -9.47
C LEU A 299 -4.11 -3.16 -8.55
N LEU A 300 -4.46 -3.13 -7.27
CA LEU A 300 -3.64 -2.56 -6.21
C LEU A 300 -3.48 -3.58 -5.09
N GLN A 301 -2.46 -3.37 -4.26
CA GLN A 301 -2.25 -4.16 -3.06
C GLN A 301 -1.74 -3.28 -1.93
N THR A 302 -2.01 -3.72 -0.70
CA THR A 302 -1.44 -3.12 0.50
C THR A 302 0.01 -3.55 0.70
N ASN A 303 0.71 -2.91 1.65
CA ASN A 303 1.95 -3.49 2.15
C ASN A 303 1.67 -4.80 2.90
N ASP A 304 2.73 -5.49 3.30
CA ASP A 304 2.60 -6.65 4.17
C ASP A 304 1.91 -6.27 5.48
N THR A 305 0.91 -7.05 5.88
CA THR A 305 0.06 -6.82 7.07
C THR A 305 0.64 -7.43 8.35
N THR A 306 1.65 -8.30 8.20
CA THR A 306 2.43 -8.86 9.30
C THR A 306 3.83 -9.28 8.84
N ARG A 307 4.80 -9.27 9.76
CA ARG A 307 6.14 -9.85 9.55
C ARG A 307 6.21 -11.32 9.97
N GLU A 308 5.16 -11.85 10.60
CA GLU A 308 5.12 -13.21 11.13
C GLU A 308 5.29 -14.29 10.04
N PRO A 309 5.88 -15.45 10.38
CA PRO A 309 6.07 -16.54 9.43
C PRO A 309 4.76 -17.29 9.14
N PRO A 310 4.67 -18.04 8.02
CA PRO A 310 3.46 -18.75 7.58
C PRO A 310 2.83 -19.70 8.61
N GLU A 311 3.65 -20.25 9.51
CA GLU A 311 3.22 -21.21 10.52
C GLU A 311 2.47 -20.54 11.70
N SER A 312 2.65 -19.24 11.88
CA SER A 312 2.06 -18.48 12.98
C SER A 312 0.53 -18.37 12.88
N GLU A 313 -0.13 -18.33 14.04
CA GLU A 313 -1.59 -18.10 14.08
C GLU A 313 -1.97 -16.70 13.59
N ILE A 314 -1.10 -15.70 13.78
CA ILE A 314 -1.33 -14.33 13.28
C ILE A 314 -1.38 -14.34 11.75
N TYR A 315 -0.44 -15.03 11.09
CA TYR A 315 -0.40 -15.16 9.64
C TYR A 315 -1.68 -15.81 9.10
N LYS A 316 -2.10 -16.93 9.70
CA LYS A 316 -3.33 -17.64 9.30
C LYS A 316 -4.57 -16.78 9.50
N LYS A 317 -4.67 -16.07 10.63
CA LYS A 317 -5.76 -15.15 10.93
C LYS A 317 -5.85 -14.04 9.88
N TRP A 318 -4.72 -13.44 9.48
CA TRP A 318 -4.69 -12.44 8.42
C TRP A 318 -5.24 -12.97 7.10
N LEU A 319 -4.80 -14.14 6.65
CA LEU A 319 -5.28 -14.72 5.38
C LEU A 319 -6.74 -15.19 5.45
N ALA A 320 -7.25 -15.52 6.63
CA ALA A 320 -8.62 -15.97 6.84
C ALA A 320 -9.65 -14.83 7.00
N LEU A 321 -9.23 -13.55 6.96
CA LEU A 321 -10.15 -12.42 7.08
C LEU A 321 -11.10 -12.34 5.88
N ASP A 322 -12.39 -12.54 6.15
CA ASP A 322 -13.49 -12.33 5.21
C ASP A 322 -14.68 -11.68 5.96
N PRO A 323 -15.06 -10.42 5.63
CA PRO A 323 -14.49 -9.57 4.59
C PRO A 323 -13.07 -9.06 4.94
N PRO A 324 -12.24 -8.76 3.93
CA PRO A 324 -10.96 -8.09 4.15
C PRO A 324 -11.11 -6.70 4.81
N PRO A 325 -10.12 -6.28 5.61
CA PRO A 325 -10.21 -5.10 6.49
C PRO A 325 -10.18 -3.76 5.76
N PHE A 326 -9.46 -3.66 4.64
CA PHE A 326 -9.26 -2.39 3.95
C PHE A 326 -10.25 -2.18 2.81
N THR A 327 -10.52 -0.93 2.50
CA THR A 327 -11.26 -0.49 1.32
C THR A 327 -10.43 0.54 0.54
N LEU A 328 -10.85 0.80 -0.69
CA LEU A 328 -10.27 1.82 -1.55
C LEU A 328 -11.32 2.88 -1.87
N PHE A 329 -10.91 4.14 -1.83
CA PHE A 329 -11.59 5.21 -2.55
C PHE A 329 -10.70 5.63 -3.71
N ALA A 330 -11.23 5.61 -4.94
CA ALA A 330 -10.51 6.13 -6.09
C ALA A 330 -11.31 7.23 -6.79
N HIS A 331 -10.59 8.27 -7.22
CA HIS A 331 -11.18 9.47 -7.81
C HIS A 331 -10.33 10.02 -8.95
N ASN A 332 -10.95 10.36 -10.08
CA ASN A 332 -10.23 10.89 -11.23
C ASN A 332 -9.61 12.25 -10.88
N MET A 333 -8.31 12.44 -11.16
CA MET A 333 -7.60 13.67 -10.79
C MET A 333 -8.12 14.92 -11.52
N ASN A 334 -8.85 14.77 -12.63
CA ASN A 334 -9.46 15.90 -13.35
C ASN A 334 -10.80 16.35 -12.75
N ASP A 335 -11.33 15.61 -11.77
CA ASP A 335 -12.59 15.89 -11.10
C ASP A 335 -12.34 16.50 -9.72
N SER A 336 -13.01 17.61 -9.42
CA SER A 336 -12.79 18.40 -8.21
C SER A 336 -13.67 18.03 -7.01
N ALA A 337 -14.56 17.04 -7.12
CA ALA A 337 -15.58 16.76 -6.10
C ALA A 337 -15.00 16.44 -4.71
N ILE A 338 -13.81 15.83 -4.64
CA ILE A 338 -13.14 15.49 -3.39
C ILE A 338 -12.13 16.54 -2.89
N LEU A 339 -11.95 17.66 -3.61
CA LEU A 339 -11.00 18.69 -3.18
C LEU A 339 -11.46 19.30 -1.86
N GLY A 340 -10.67 19.16 -0.81
CA GLY A 340 -11.03 19.56 0.55
C GLY A 340 -11.62 18.44 1.41
N LEU A 341 -11.71 17.21 0.90
CA LEU A 341 -12.25 16.02 1.60
C LEU A 341 -11.30 14.81 1.55
N GLN A 342 -10.06 14.99 1.07
CA GLN A 342 -9.12 13.92 0.77
C GLN A 342 -8.68 13.07 1.98
N HIS A 343 -8.80 13.61 3.19
CA HIS A 343 -8.41 12.95 4.44
C HIS A 343 -9.62 12.53 5.29
N SER A 344 -10.84 12.84 4.84
CA SER A 344 -12.08 12.51 5.55
C SER A 344 -12.65 11.18 5.07
N TYR A 345 -12.81 10.21 5.97
CA TYR A 345 -13.40 8.91 5.62
C TYR A 345 -14.81 9.06 5.04
N CYS A 346 -15.72 9.74 5.75
CA CYS A 346 -17.09 9.96 5.28
C CYS A 346 -17.13 10.88 4.05
N GLY A 347 -16.20 11.84 3.95
CA GLY A 347 -16.06 12.72 2.79
C GLY A 347 -15.72 11.93 1.52
N LEU A 348 -14.74 11.05 1.59
CA LEU A 348 -14.39 10.14 0.50
C LEU A 348 -15.52 9.15 0.20
N GLN A 349 -16.15 8.57 1.23
CA GLN A 349 -17.25 7.61 1.07
C GLN A 349 -18.45 8.18 0.31
N ASN A 350 -18.72 9.48 0.46
CA ASN A 350 -19.84 10.15 -0.19
C ASN A 350 -19.51 10.73 -1.57
N ASN A 351 -18.25 11.11 -1.81
CA ASN A 351 -17.87 11.91 -2.99
C ASN A 351 -16.92 11.20 -3.97
N ALA A 352 -16.26 10.11 -3.58
CA ALA A 352 -15.36 9.38 -4.48
C ALA A 352 -16.14 8.63 -5.58
N GLN A 353 -15.55 8.61 -6.79
CA GLN A 353 -16.14 7.94 -7.96
C GLN A 353 -16.09 6.41 -7.90
N ILE A 354 -15.16 5.85 -7.13
CA ILE A 354 -14.94 4.41 -7.00
C ILE A 354 -14.87 4.08 -5.51
N SER A 355 -15.73 3.19 -5.05
CA SER A 355 -15.85 2.81 -3.64
C SER A 355 -16.55 1.46 -3.47
N LYS A 356 -16.49 0.90 -2.27
CA LYS A 356 -17.31 -0.25 -1.86
C LYS A 356 -18.81 0.04 -2.01
N LYS A 357 -19.24 1.27 -1.69
CA LYS A 357 -20.64 1.74 -1.81
C LYS A 357 -21.16 1.68 -3.26
N GLN A 358 -20.30 1.94 -4.24
CA GLN A 358 -20.63 1.84 -5.68
C GLN A 358 -20.50 0.42 -6.25
N LYS A 359 -20.14 -0.58 -5.43
CA LYS A 359 -19.90 -1.98 -5.87
C LYS A 359 -18.83 -2.11 -6.96
N SER A 360 -17.85 -1.21 -6.93
CA SER A 360 -16.78 -1.12 -7.93
C SER A 360 -15.47 -1.79 -7.50
N LEU A 361 -15.46 -2.52 -6.38
CA LEU A 361 -14.27 -3.13 -5.80
C LEU A 361 -14.47 -4.63 -5.60
N ASP A 362 -13.49 -5.42 -6.06
CA ASP A 362 -13.31 -6.80 -5.62
C ASP A 362 -12.07 -6.85 -4.72
N VAL A 363 -12.21 -7.33 -3.49
CA VAL A 363 -11.14 -7.35 -2.49
C VAL A 363 -10.88 -8.78 -2.03
N GLY A 364 -9.64 -9.07 -1.63
CA GLY A 364 -9.27 -10.37 -1.08
C GLY A 364 -7.92 -10.35 -0.40
N MET A 365 -7.75 -11.19 0.62
CA MET A 365 -6.44 -11.44 1.22
C MET A 365 -5.61 -12.35 0.30
N THR A 366 -4.31 -12.12 0.24
CA THR A 366 -3.37 -12.90 -0.57
C THR A 366 -1.99 -12.94 0.09
N ALA A 367 -1.24 -13.99 -0.19
CA ALA A 367 0.16 -14.13 0.19
C ALA A 367 1.11 -14.00 -1.01
N ARG A 368 0.66 -13.38 -2.11
CA ARG A 368 1.42 -13.27 -3.35
C ARG A 368 2.68 -12.42 -3.20
N GLY A 369 3.77 -12.84 -3.82
CA GLY A 369 5.06 -12.13 -3.85
C GLY A 369 6.19 -12.87 -3.15
N ILE A 370 7.39 -12.30 -3.23
CA ILE A 370 8.66 -12.96 -2.88
C ILE A 370 8.64 -13.51 -1.45
N ASP A 371 8.19 -12.71 -0.48
CA ASP A 371 8.25 -13.05 0.95
C ASP A 371 7.01 -13.81 1.45
N HIS A 372 6.05 -14.09 0.56
CA HIS A 372 4.79 -14.76 0.83
C HIS A 372 4.01 -14.23 2.04
N LYS A 373 4.14 -12.94 2.33
CA LYS A 373 3.50 -12.28 3.47
C LYS A 373 2.05 -11.92 3.17
N PRO A 374 1.15 -12.00 4.17
CA PRO A 374 -0.25 -11.66 3.97
C PRO A 374 -0.39 -10.18 3.64
N LYS A 375 -1.13 -9.89 2.58
CA LYS A 375 -1.49 -8.55 2.13
C LYS A 375 -2.90 -8.59 1.56
N GLN A 376 -3.54 -7.45 1.49
CA GLN A 376 -4.82 -7.31 0.81
C GLN A 376 -4.63 -6.84 -0.63
N GLN A 377 -5.25 -7.56 -1.56
CA GLN A 377 -5.39 -7.17 -2.96
C GLN A 377 -6.74 -6.46 -3.17
N ILE A 378 -6.74 -5.42 -4.00
CA ILE A 378 -7.91 -4.61 -4.34
C ILE A 378 -7.97 -4.45 -5.86
N TYR A 379 -9.02 -4.98 -6.48
CA TYR A 379 -9.32 -4.81 -7.90
C TYR A 379 -10.42 -3.77 -8.07
N ALA A 380 -10.05 -2.59 -8.56
CA ALA A 380 -10.95 -1.47 -8.80
C ALA A 380 -11.45 -1.48 -10.25
N LYS A 381 -12.77 -1.47 -10.44
CA LYS A 381 -13.45 -1.55 -11.74
C LYS A 381 -14.19 -0.24 -12.06
N GLY A 382 -14.52 -0.04 -13.35
CA GLY A 382 -15.34 1.11 -13.78
C GLY A 382 -14.55 2.42 -13.89
N LEU A 383 -13.22 2.31 -14.05
CA LEU A 383 -12.34 3.44 -14.28
C LEU A 383 -12.41 3.90 -15.75
N ASN A 384 -12.11 5.18 -15.97
CA ASN A 384 -11.96 5.73 -17.31
C ASN A 384 -10.58 5.37 -17.86
N SER A 385 -10.50 5.04 -19.14
CA SER A 385 -9.23 4.82 -19.83
C SER A 385 -8.38 6.10 -19.93
N SER A 386 -7.07 5.96 -20.11
CA SER A 386 -6.14 7.08 -20.29
C SER A 386 -6.24 8.15 -19.20
N SER A 387 -6.54 7.74 -17.96
CA SER A 387 -6.85 8.65 -16.86
C SER A 387 -5.97 8.37 -15.65
N VAL A 388 -5.65 9.42 -14.90
CA VAL A 388 -4.91 9.33 -13.65
C VAL A 388 -5.89 9.50 -12.49
N TYR A 389 -5.73 8.66 -11.48
CA TYR A 389 -6.60 8.58 -10.32
C TYR A 389 -5.78 8.80 -9.04
N TYR A 390 -6.39 9.48 -8.07
CA TYR A 390 -6.01 9.34 -6.67
C TYR A 390 -6.58 8.02 -6.14
N GLY A 391 -5.77 7.27 -5.41
CA GLY A 391 -6.17 6.09 -4.64
C GLY A 391 -5.92 6.32 -3.15
N PHE A 392 -6.98 6.27 -2.35
CA PHE A 392 -6.96 6.41 -0.91
C PHE A 392 -7.30 5.05 -0.29
N LEU A 393 -6.33 4.45 0.39
CA LEU A 393 -6.65 3.31 1.25
C LEU A 393 -7.39 3.83 2.47
N ALA A 394 -8.42 3.10 2.88
CA ALA A 394 -9.18 3.40 4.08
C ALA A 394 -9.62 2.11 4.78
N MET A 395 -10.06 2.25 6.02
CA MET A 395 -10.59 1.17 6.84
C MET A 395 -11.84 1.67 7.56
N GLU A 396 -12.90 0.89 7.51
CA GLU A 396 -14.17 1.22 8.16
C GLU A 396 -14.09 0.86 9.65
N GLY A 397 -14.39 1.83 10.52
CA GLY A 397 -14.24 1.66 11.96
C GLY A 397 -12.86 1.10 12.33
N ASN A 398 -12.86 0.05 13.16
CA ASN A 398 -11.65 -0.67 13.58
C ASN A 398 -11.41 -1.97 12.80
N SER A 399 -12.01 -2.12 11.61
CA SER A 399 -12.12 -3.33 10.79
C SER A 399 -13.17 -4.37 11.19
N THR A 400 -13.54 -4.51 12.46
CA THR A 400 -14.52 -5.54 12.90
C THR A 400 -15.86 -4.94 13.27
N ALA A 401 -15.85 -3.69 13.75
CA ALA A 401 -16.99 -2.92 14.17
C ALA A 401 -16.80 -1.44 13.78
N TYR A 402 -17.91 -0.72 13.65
CA TYR A 402 -17.93 0.69 13.29
C TYR A 402 -19.03 1.43 14.03
N GLY A 403 -18.95 2.76 14.04
CA GLY A 403 -19.94 3.64 14.66
C GLY A 403 -19.76 3.86 16.16
N ASN A 404 -20.83 4.28 16.81
CA ASN A 404 -20.80 4.72 18.21
C ASN A 404 -20.42 3.59 19.16
N LYS A 405 -19.70 3.94 20.23
CA LYS A 405 -19.18 3.04 21.29
C LYS A 405 -18.09 2.08 20.82
N VAL A 406 -17.57 2.25 19.60
CA VAL A 406 -16.41 1.52 19.08
C VAL A 406 -15.19 2.42 19.11
N VAL A 407 -14.09 1.95 19.72
CA VAL A 407 -12.81 2.65 19.69
C VAL A 407 -12.30 2.66 18.24
N GLY A 408 -12.10 3.85 17.66
CA GLY A 408 -11.80 4.01 16.23
C GLY A 408 -13.01 3.82 15.30
N GLY A 409 -14.24 3.94 15.80
CA GLY A 409 -15.47 3.65 15.07
C GLY A 409 -15.74 4.52 13.83
N GLY A 410 -15.05 5.66 13.66
CA GLY A 410 -15.19 6.59 12.54
C GLY A 410 -14.33 6.27 11.32
N GLY A 411 -13.50 5.23 11.41
CA GLY A 411 -12.65 4.77 10.31
C GLY A 411 -11.32 5.52 10.20
N LYS A 412 -10.45 4.99 9.34
CA LYS A 412 -9.10 5.49 9.11
C LYS A 412 -8.80 5.68 7.63
N VAL A 413 -8.10 6.75 7.27
CA VAL A 413 -7.61 7.03 5.91
C VAL A 413 -6.08 7.07 5.91
N TRP A 414 -5.44 6.51 4.88
CA TRP A 414 -3.99 6.59 4.67
C TRP A 414 -3.66 7.59 3.56
N LYS A 415 -2.38 7.98 3.51
CA LYS A 415 -1.81 8.82 2.46
C LYS A 415 -2.19 8.32 1.07
N ALA A 416 -2.67 9.25 0.24
CA ALA A 416 -3.05 8.94 -1.12
C ALA A 416 -1.84 8.55 -1.99
N MET A 417 -2.11 7.75 -3.01
CA MET A 417 -1.15 7.45 -4.07
C MET A 417 -1.80 7.62 -5.45
N ASN A 418 -0.99 7.86 -6.47
CA ASN A 418 -1.47 8.06 -7.82
C ASN A 418 -1.27 6.80 -8.64
N PHE A 419 -2.27 6.45 -9.45
CA PHE A 419 -2.17 5.38 -10.42
C PHE A 419 -2.88 5.75 -11.72
N THR A 420 -2.52 5.05 -12.80
CA THR A 420 -2.95 5.42 -14.16
C THR A 420 -3.55 4.20 -14.85
N THR A 421 -4.68 4.40 -15.53
CA THR A 421 -5.26 3.39 -16.42
C THR A 421 -4.60 3.41 -17.78
N LYS A 422 -4.59 2.26 -18.44
CA LYS A 422 -4.02 2.12 -19.78
C LYS A 422 -4.78 2.94 -20.81
N ARG A 423 -4.03 3.34 -21.83
CA ARG A 423 -4.41 4.31 -22.84
C ARG A 423 -5.36 3.67 -23.84
N GLY A 424 -6.64 3.74 -23.55
CA GLY A 424 -7.70 3.43 -24.51
C GLY A 424 -7.85 4.44 -25.67
N LYS A 425 -6.91 5.37 -25.92
CA LYS A 425 -6.98 6.36 -27.02
C LYS A 425 -5.60 6.76 -27.55
N ARG A 426 -5.12 6.22 -28.67
CA ARG A 426 -3.91 6.74 -29.36
C ARG A 426 -4.20 8.07 -30.06
N LYS A 427 -3.30 9.05 -29.94
CA LYS A 427 -3.14 10.09 -30.97
C LYS A 427 -2.34 9.45 -32.09
N SER A 428 -2.94 9.28 -33.27
CA SER A 428 -2.22 8.75 -34.43
C SER A 428 -0.94 9.55 -34.65
N TYR A 429 0.17 8.88 -34.94
CA TYR A 429 1.42 9.55 -35.27
C TYR A 429 1.18 10.41 -36.53
N PRO A 430 1.69 11.65 -36.58
CA PRO A 430 1.78 12.33 -37.87
C PRO A 430 2.75 11.51 -38.72
N SER A 431 2.22 10.88 -39.77
CA SER A 431 3.06 10.51 -40.90
C SER A 431 3.71 11.80 -41.40
N ILE A 432 5.02 11.76 -41.66
CA ILE A 432 5.79 12.86 -42.25
C ILE A 432 5.28 13.22 -43.66
N TYR A 433 4.35 12.45 -44.22
CA TYR A 433 3.55 12.83 -45.39
C TYR A 433 2.20 13.42 -44.97
N GLN A 434 2.02 14.68 -45.35
CA GLN A 434 1.06 15.63 -44.82
C GLN A 434 -0.38 15.44 -45.33
N ALA A 435 -1.31 15.74 -44.42
CA ALA A 435 -2.65 16.30 -44.64
C ALA A 435 -3.69 15.47 -45.40
N ASN A 436 -4.56 14.80 -44.63
CA ASN A 436 -5.96 15.23 -44.60
C ASN A 436 -6.56 14.97 -43.21
N THR A 437 -7.13 16.04 -42.69
CA THR A 437 -7.85 16.19 -41.43
C THR A 437 -9.14 15.35 -41.45
N ASP A 438 -9.52 14.87 -40.27
CA ASP A 438 -10.90 14.44 -39.91
C ASP A 438 -11.41 13.04 -40.33
N LEU A 439 -10.52 12.09 -40.63
CA LEU A 439 -10.90 10.67 -40.79
C LEU A 439 -9.96 9.70 -40.07
N TYR A 440 -9.66 9.94 -38.79
CA TYR A 440 -8.87 9.02 -37.98
C TYR A 440 -9.58 8.73 -36.66
N GLY A 441 -10.23 7.57 -36.62
CA GLY A 441 -10.91 7.06 -35.44
C GLY A 441 -9.95 6.92 -34.26
N ILE A 442 -10.45 7.27 -33.08
CA ILE A 442 -9.77 7.06 -31.79
C ILE A 442 -9.48 5.57 -31.63
N LEU A 443 -8.19 5.20 -31.58
CA LEU A 443 -7.77 3.82 -31.34
C LEU A 443 -8.05 3.45 -29.88
N LYS A 444 -9.10 2.65 -29.64
CA LYS A 444 -9.32 1.96 -28.37
C LYS A 444 -8.41 0.75 -28.28
N GLU A 445 -7.27 0.91 -27.64
CA GLU A 445 -6.34 -0.18 -27.32
C GLU A 445 -6.92 -0.97 -26.12
N ASN A 446 -7.82 -1.91 -26.43
CA ASN A 446 -8.39 -2.88 -25.47
C ASN A 446 -7.67 -4.23 -25.57
N ASN A 447 -6.36 -4.17 -25.81
CA ASN A 447 -5.49 -5.32 -26.09
C ASN A 447 -4.84 -5.89 -24.83
N CYS A 448 -5.10 -5.31 -23.65
CA CYS A 448 -4.64 -5.80 -22.36
C CYS A 448 -5.81 -5.90 -21.36
N ALA A 449 -5.83 -6.95 -20.54
CA ALA A 449 -6.78 -7.12 -19.44
C ALA A 449 -6.08 -7.71 -18.22
N ILE A 450 -6.45 -7.26 -17.01
CA ILE A 450 -5.90 -7.78 -15.76
C ILE A 450 -6.42 -9.19 -15.47
N ILE A 451 -5.51 -10.12 -15.21
CA ILE A 451 -5.81 -11.45 -14.66
C ILE A 451 -5.10 -11.65 -13.32
N TYR A 452 -5.75 -12.36 -12.39
CA TYR A 452 -5.24 -12.67 -11.06
C TYR A 452 -5.96 -13.89 -10.48
N ASN A 453 -5.49 -14.41 -9.34
CA ASN A 453 -6.04 -15.62 -8.67
C ASN A 453 -6.08 -16.87 -9.57
N LEU A 454 -5.05 -17.04 -10.39
CA LEU A 454 -4.82 -18.26 -11.18
C LEU A 454 -4.51 -19.44 -10.26
N LYS A 455 -4.89 -20.66 -10.67
CA LYS A 455 -4.72 -21.88 -9.88
C LYS A 455 -3.27 -22.37 -9.96
N PHE A 456 -2.72 -22.48 -11.17
CA PHE A 456 -1.36 -22.95 -11.36
C PHE A 456 -0.36 -21.81 -11.20
N CYS A 457 -0.43 -20.77 -12.03
CA CYS A 457 0.41 -19.57 -11.96
C CYS A 457 -0.09 -18.58 -10.89
N SER A 458 -0.18 -19.06 -9.64
CA SER A 458 -0.73 -18.35 -8.48
C SER A 458 -0.09 -17.00 -8.18
N GLU A 459 1.09 -16.71 -8.73
CA GLU A 459 1.84 -15.46 -8.54
C GLU A 459 1.62 -14.42 -9.67
N VAL A 460 0.89 -14.76 -10.74
CA VAL A 460 0.49 -13.83 -11.82
C VAL A 460 -0.71 -12.95 -11.44
N ALA A 461 -0.47 -11.64 -11.34
CA ALA A 461 -1.46 -10.62 -11.00
C ALA A 461 -1.12 -9.33 -11.76
N TYR A 462 -1.41 -9.30 -13.06
CA TYR A 462 -1.07 -8.17 -13.92
C TYR A 462 -1.88 -8.21 -15.23
N ALA A 463 -1.79 -7.15 -16.02
CA ALA A 463 -2.44 -7.12 -17.32
C ALA A 463 -1.70 -7.99 -18.33
N VAL A 464 -2.43 -8.79 -19.08
CA VAL A 464 -1.94 -9.71 -20.10
C VAL A 464 -2.59 -9.38 -21.45
N PRO A 465 -2.02 -9.81 -22.58
CA PRO A 465 -2.66 -9.61 -23.87
C PRO A 465 -4.06 -10.21 -23.88
N SER A 466 -5.03 -9.45 -24.35
CA SER A 466 -6.44 -9.80 -24.34
C SER A 466 -7.12 -9.33 -25.62
N SER A 467 -8.30 -9.88 -25.90
CA SER A 467 -9.22 -9.32 -26.87
C SER A 467 -10.60 -9.12 -26.26
N PRO A 468 -11.42 -8.20 -26.80
CA PRO A 468 -12.80 -7.99 -26.34
C PRO A 468 -13.71 -9.21 -26.53
N GLU A 469 -13.31 -10.19 -27.32
CA GLU A 469 -14.08 -11.43 -27.57
C GLU A 469 -14.00 -12.40 -26.39
N LEU A 470 -12.99 -12.26 -25.51
CA LEU A 470 -12.76 -13.15 -24.39
C LEU A 470 -13.16 -12.49 -23.07
N LYS A 471 -13.92 -13.22 -22.25
CA LYS A 471 -14.12 -12.84 -20.85
C LYS A 471 -12.82 -13.04 -20.07
N VAL A 472 -12.58 -12.20 -19.06
CA VAL A 472 -11.38 -12.30 -18.19
C VAL A 472 -11.22 -13.68 -17.55
N SER A 473 -12.32 -14.35 -17.19
CA SER A 473 -12.27 -15.72 -16.66
C SER A 473 -11.75 -16.74 -17.68
N GLN A 474 -12.24 -16.68 -18.92
CA GLN A 474 -11.77 -17.54 -20.02
C GLN A 474 -10.32 -17.22 -20.38
N LEU A 475 -9.95 -15.94 -20.40
CA LEU A 475 -8.58 -15.50 -20.63
C LEU A 475 -7.62 -16.07 -19.58
N SER A 476 -8.02 -16.01 -18.30
CA SER A 476 -7.26 -16.57 -17.19
C SER A 476 -7.08 -18.08 -17.34
N GLU A 477 -8.15 -18.81 -17.66
CA GLU A 477 -8.12 -20.26 -17.87
C GLU A 477 -7.22 -20.66 -19.04
N ILE A 478 -7.28 -19.94 -20.17
CA ILE A 478 -6.44 -20.20 -21.34
C ILE A 478 -4.95 -20.09 -20.99
N TYR A 479 -4.56 -19.01 -20.31
CA TYR A 479 -3.16 -18.78 -19.93
C TYR A 479 -2.67 -19.78 -18.87
N ASP A 480 -3.48 -20.02 -17.83
CA ASP A 480 -3.10 -20.86 -16.70
C ASP A 480 -2.98 -22.34 -17.12
N THR A 481 -3.95 -22.84 -17.88
CA THR A 481 -3.96 -24.22 -18.38
C THR A 481 -2.77 -24.49 -19.30
N GLN A 482 -2.42 -23.52 -20.17
CA GLN A 482 -1.27 -23.67 -21.05
C GLN A 482 0.04 -23.76 -20.27
N ALA A 483 0.21 -22.95 -19.23
CA ALA A 483 1.40 -22.99 -18.38
C ALA A 483 1.47 -24.31 -17.59
N GLU A 484 0.34 -24.77 -17.05
CA GLU A 484 0.25 -26.05 -16.32
C GLU A 484 0.63 -27.24 -17.22
N GLN A 485 0.09 -27.29 -18.44
CA GLN A 485 0.41 -28.34 -19.42
C GLN A 485 1.90 -28.38 -19.78
N LEU A 486 2.53 -27.21 -19.98
CA LEU A 486 3.96 -27.13 -20.25
C LEU A 486 4.81 -27.59 -19.04
N TYR A 487 4.33 -27.34 -17.82
CA TYR A 487 5.01 -27.75 -16.60
C TYR A 487 5.02 -29.27 -16.39
N GLN A 488 4.00 -30.00 -16.85
CA GLN A 488 3.90 -31.45 -16.68
C GLN A 488 5.13 -32.19 -17.21
N ASN A 489 5.61 -31.83 -18.41
CA ASN A 489 6.80 -32.45 -19.00
C ASN A 489 8.06 -32.24 -18.14
N PHE A 490 8.22 -31.03 -17.59
CA PHE A 490 9.30 -30.74 -16.65
C PHE A 490 9.15 -31.56 -15.35
N SER A 491 7.94 -31.71 -14.84
CA SER A 491 7.70 -32.48 -13.61
C SER A 491 8.11 -33.95 -13.76
N TYR A 492 7.88 -34.57 -14.93
CA TYR A 492 8.35 -35.92 -15.23
C TYR A 492 9.87 -36.01 -15.27
N SER A 493 10.55 -35.02 -15.85
CA SER A 493 12.01 -34.94 -15.84
C SER A 493 12.57 -34.77 -14.43
N LEU A 494 11.93 -33.94 -13.59
CA LEU A 494 12.34 -33.74 -12.19
C LEU A 494 12.18 -34.99 -11.34
N GLN A 495 11.15 -35.81 -11.60
CA GLN A 495 10.97 -37.10 -10.92
C GLN A 495 12.08 -38.11 -11.19
N GLN A 496 12.84 -37.96 -12.27
CA GLN A 496 14.01 -38.80 -12.55
C GLN A 496 15.26 -38.36 -11.76
N VAL A 497 15.21 -37.22 -11.08
CA VAL A 497 16.29 -36.73 -10.23
C VAL A 497 16.09 -37.28 -8.82
N SER A 498 17.15 -37.84 -8.23
CA SER A 498 17.12 -38.35 -6.85
C SER A 498 17.04 -37.21 -5.82
N CYS A 499 15.86 -36.61 -5.69
CA CYS A 499 15.61 -35.43 -4.86
C CYS A 499 15.76 -35.66 -3.35
N ASN A 500 15.63 -36.91 -2.90
CA ASN A 500 15.71 -37.32 -1.49
C ASN A 500 16.98 -38.13 -1.20
N ALA A 501 18.00 -37.99 -2.05
CA ALA A 501 19.28 -38.68 -1.84
C ALA A 501 20.04 -38.08 -0.64
N PRO A 502 20.89 -38.87 0.05
CA PRO A 502 21.79 -38.34 1.08
C PRO A 502 22.73 -37.28 0.49
N ALA A 503 23.30 -36.42 1.36
CA ALA A 503 24.10 -35.25 0.93
C ALA A 503 25.24 -35.58 -0.05
N THR A 504 25.75 -36.81 -0.03
CA THR A 504 26.80 -37.32 -0.93
C THR A 504 26.33 -37.57 -2.37
N GLU A 505 25.03 -37.67 -2.60
CA GLU A 505 24.40 -38.04 -3.87
C GLU A 505 23.45 -36.95 -4.40
N GLN A 506 23.32 -35.84 -3.68
CA GLN A 506 22.52 -34.70 -4.11
C GLN A 506 23.19 -34.00 -5.30
N TYR A 507 22.37 -33.53 -6.26
CA TYR A 507 22.87 -32.78 -7.41
C TYR A 507 23.45 -31.41 -7.03
N SER A 508 23.13 -30.92 -5.82
CA SER A 508 23.63 -29.66 -5.28
C SER A 508 23.54 -29.65 -3.75
N LEU A 509 24.52 -29.00 -3.11
CA LEU A 509 24.53 -28.71 -1.67
C LEU A 509 23.84 -27.39 -1.32
N ALA A 510 23.58 -26.53 -2.33
CA ALA A 510 23.06 -25.18 -2.12
C ALA A 510 21.58 -25.03 -2.51
N THR A 511 21.03 -25.99 -3.24
CA THR A 511 19.64 -25.98 -3.72
C THR A 511 19.06 -27.38 -3.73
N ASN A 512 17.75 -27.49 -3.90
CA ASN A 512 17.02 -28.75 -3.88
C ASN A 512 15.91 -28.76 -4.95
N CYS A 513 15.31 -29.93 -5.15
CA CYS A 513 14.27 -30.09 -6.17
C CYS A 513 13.06 -29.17 -5.98
N SER A 514 12.68 -28.83 -4.74
CA SER A 514 11.58 -27.89 -4.50
C SER A 514 11.92 -26.48 -4.99
N GLN A 515 13.16 -26.03 -4.78
CA GLN A 515 13.64 -24.74 -5.29
C GLN A 515 13.77 -24.75 -6.82
N CYS A 516 14.26 -25.84 -7.42
CA CYS A 516 14.26 -26.01 -8.88
C CYS A 516 12.83 -25.97 -9.45
N ALA A 517 11.90 -26.71 -8.84
CA ALA A 517 10.50 -26.76 -9.22
C ALA A 517 9.84 -25.38 -9.15
N GLY A 518 10.10 -24.63 -8.08
CA GLY A 518 9.64 -23.25 -7.90
C GLY A 518 10.25 -22.30 -8.93
N ALA A 519 11.56 -22.34 -9.14
CA ALA A 519 12.25 -21.48 -10.11
C ALA A 519 11.77 -21.73 -11.54
N TYR A 520 11.60 -23.00 -11.94
CA TYR A 520 11.06 -23.35 -13.26
C TYR A 520 9.60 -22.89 -13.40
N LYS A 521 8.77 -23.09 -12.38
CA LYS A 521 7.37 -22.60 -12.39
C LYS A 521 7.31 -21.08 -12.54
N GLN A 522 8.12 -20.34 -11.78
CA GLN A 522 8.17 -18.88 -11.85
C GLN A 522 8.61 -18.39 -13.23
N TRP A 523 9.70 -18.97 -13.76
CA TRP A 523 10.18 -18.67 -15.10
C TRP A 523 9.13 -19.00 -16.16
N LEU A 524 8.53 -20.20 -16.10
CA LEU A 524 7.53 -20.67 -17.05
C LEU A 524 6.31 -19.76 -17.09
N CYS A 525 5.75 -19.41 -15.92
CA CYS A 525 4.61 -18.48 -15.84
C CYS A 525 4.96 -17.11 -16.43
N ALA A 526 6.14 -16.56 -16.12
CA ALA A 526 6.55 -15.24 -16.63
C ALA A 526 6.77 -15.22 -18.15
N VAL A 527 7.30 -16.30 -18.75
CA VAL A 527 7.51 -16.39 -20.21
C VAL A 527 6.25 -16.81 -20.97
N THR A 528 5.34 -17.55 -20.34
CA THR A 528 4.10 -18.04 -20.98
C THR A 528 3.01 -16.98 -20.92
N ILE A 529 2.98 -16.18 -19.86
CA ILE A 529 1.95 -15.18 -19.57
C ILE A 529 2.60 -13.79 -19.59
N PRO A 530 2.78 -13.17 -20.77
CA PRO A 530 3.49 -11.91 -20.89
C PRO A 530 2.70 -10.77 -20.25
N ARG A 531 3.41 -9.85 -19.58
CA ARG A 531 2.81 -8.61 -19.06
C ARG A 531 2.64 -7.61 -20.22
N CYS A 532 1.42 -7.14 -20.38
CA CYS A 532 0.95 -6.37 -21.52
C CYS A 532 0.94 -4.88 -21.23
N GLN A 533 1.27 -4.10 -22.25
CA GLN A 533 1.14 -2.66 -22.29
C GLN A 533 0.59 -2.22 -23.64
N ASP A 534 -0.06 -1.06 -23.64
CA ASP A 534 -0.56 -0.39 -24.82
C ASP A 534 0.51 -0.32 -25.92
N PHE A 535 0.09 -0.55 -27.16
CA PHE A 535 1.01 -0.44 -28.30
C PHE A 535 1.56 0.98 -28.46
N SER A 536 0.74 1.98 -28.09
CA SER A 536 1.08 3.39 -28.10
C SER A 536 2.09 3.84 -27.05
N SER A 537 2.45 2.99 -26.09
CA SER A 537 3.44 3.33 -25.07
C SER A 537 4.86 3.38 -25.66
N ASP A 538 5.58 4.44 -25.33
CA ASP A 538 6.92 4.76 -25.80
C ASP A 538 8.01 4.48 -24.75
N LEU A 539 7.66 3.81 -23.64
CA LEU A 539 8.61 3.47 -22.59
C LEU A 539 9.74 2.58 -23.16
N PRO A 540 11.02 2.88 -22.85
CA PRO A 540 12.18 2.33 -23.58
C PRO A 540 12.41 0.82 -23.33
N PHE A 541 11.91 0.30 -22.22
CA PHE A 541 12.05 -1.11 -21.83
C PHE A 541 10.99 -2.02 -22.48
N LEU A 542 9.99 -1.45 -23.15
CA LEU A 542 8.93 -2.21 -23.80
C LEU A 542 9.40 -2.80 -25.13
N ARG A 543 8.82 -3.94 -25.50
CA ARG A 543 9.04 -4.57 -26.81
C ARG A 543 7.74 -4.73 -27.59
N PRO A 544 7.67 -4.26 -28.85
CA PRO A 544 6.51 -4.51 -29.68
C PRO A 544 6.40 -6.01 -30.01
N ARG A 545 5.18 -6.53 -29.96
CA ARG A 545 4.85 -7.91 -30.31
C ARG A 545 3.62 -7.95 -31.21
N ASN A 546 3.49 -9.05 -31.94
CA ASN A 546 2.35 -9.32 -32.83
C ASN A 546 2.09 -8.19 -33.84
N THR A 547 3.14 -7.52 -34.32
CA THR A 547 3.02 -6.37 -35.23
C THR A 547 2.51 -6.75 -36.62
N GLY A 548 2.56 -8.03 -36.98
CA GLY A 548 2.04 -8.56 -38.23
C GLY A 548 0.52 -8.72 -38.27
N GLN A 549 -0.16 -8.60 -37.12
CA GLN A 549 -1.61 -8.71 -37.05
C GLN A 549 -2.31 -7.36 -37.13
N GLN A 550 -3.60 -7.42 -37.47
CA GLN A 550 -4.47 -6.26 -37.41
C GLN A 550 -4.71 -5.88 -35.95
N PHE A 551 -4.83 -4.58 -35.70
CA PHE A 551 -5.41 -4.07 -34.47
C PHE A 551 -6.88 -4.52 -34.35
N LEU A 552 -7.43 -4.47 -33.14
CA LEU A 552 -8.81 -4.85 -32.83
C LEU A 552 -9.88 -4.04 -33.61
N ASN A 553 -9.50 -2.91 -34.21
CA ASN A 553 -10.37 -2.10 -35.07
C ASN A 553 -10.26 -2.45 -36.57
N GLY A 554 -9.49 -3.48 -36.94
CA GLY A 554 -9.24 -3.92 -38.31
C GLY A 554 -8.14 -3.16 -39.05
N THR A 555 -7.57 -2.12 -38.46
CA THR A 555 -6.41 -1.41 -39.07
C THR A 555 -5.13 -2.22 -38.92
N MET A 556 -4.14 -1.99 -39.77
CA MET A 556 -2.84 -2.67 -39.73
C MET A 556 -1.69 -1.65 -39.77
N LEU A 557 -0.55 -2.02 -39.19
CA LEU A 557 0.68 -1.25 -39.34
C LEU A 557 1.14 -1.26 -40.82
N PRO A 558 1.78 -0.20 -41.33
CA PRO A 558 2.31 -0.17 -42.69
C PRO A 558 3.26 -1.34 -42.99
N ASP A 559 3.32 -1.80 -44.24
CA ASP A 559 4.16 -2.94 -44.66
C ASP A 559 5.66 -2.67 -44.46
N ASP A 560 6.08 -1.41 -44.53
CA ASP A 560 7.46 -0.95 -44.32
C ASP A 560 7.81 -0.71 -42.84
N TYR A 561 6.86 -0.93 -41.91
CA TYR A 561 7.14 -0.83 -40.49
C TYR A 561 8.19 -1.86 -40.08
N SER A 562 9.35 -1.40 -39.59
CA SER A 562 10.50 -2.26 -39.26
C SER A 562 10.15 -3.41 -38.31
N GLY A 563 9.18 -3.22 -37.42
CA GLY A 563 8.71 -4.27 -36.52
C GLY A 563 7.95 -5.41 -37.21
N ARG A 564 7.42 -5.23 -38.43
CA ARG A 564 6.81 -6.32 -39.22
C ARG A 564 7.84 -7.16 -39.96
N LEU A 565 9.02 -6.57 -40.23
CA LEU A 565 10.11 -7.25 -40.93
C LEU A 565 10.96 -8.13 -39.99
N ASN A 566 10.82 -7.96 -38.68
CA ASN A 566 11.59 -8.70 -37.68
C ASN A 566 10.73 -9.79 -37.01
N VAL A 567 11.16 -11.05 -37.11
CA VAL A 567 10.46 -12.22 -36.56
C VAL A 567 10.15 -12.07 -35.06
N LEU A 568 11.06 -11.44 -34.30
CA LEU A 568 10.89 -11.25 -32.86
C LEU A 568 9.72 -10.31 -32.51
N THR A 569 9.41 -9.36 -33.38
CA THR A 569 8.37 -8.37 -33.12
C THR A 569 7.09 -8.65 -33.91
N ASN A 570 7.21 -9.40 -35.01
CA ASN A 570 6.11 -9.77 -35.91
C ASN A 570 5.09 -10.72 -35.26
N SER A 571 5.53 -11.53 -34.30
CA SER A 571 4.72 -12.49 -33.55
C SER A 571 4.76 -12.23 -32.05
N SER A 572 3.83 -12.81 -31.30
CA SER A 572 3.96 -12.92 -29.84
C SER A 572 5.00 -13.95 -29.45
N ARG A 573 5.51 -13.84 -28.21
CA ARG A 573 6.41 -14.85 -27.64
C ARG A 573 5.82 -16.26 -27.65
N ASN A 574 4.51 -16.37 -27.46
CA ASN A 574 3.78 -17.63 -27.49
C ASN A 574 2.77 -17.63 -28.65
N PRO A 575 2.85 -18.61 -29.59
CA PRO A 575 1.91 -18.72 -30.72
C PRO A 575 0.43 -18.80 -30.31
N LEU A 576 0.13 -19.32 -29.12
CA LEU A 576 -1.23 -19.38 -28.59
C LEU A 576 -1.87 -17.97 -28.50
N ILE A 577 -1.07 -16.94 -28.21
CA ILE A 577 -1.55 -15.56 -28.10
C ILE A 577 -2.03 -15.07 -29.47
N ASP A 578 -1.26 -15.35 -30.53
CA ASP A 578 -1.56 -14.90 -31.89
C ASP A 578 -2.75 -15.65 -32.49
N ILE A 579 -2.95 -16.92 -32.11
CA ILE A 579 -3.96 -17.82 -32.72
C ILE A 579 -5.28 -17.82 -31.95
N LYS A 580 -5.25 -17.89 -30.61
CA LYS A 580 -6.46 -18.01 -29.77
C LYS A 580 -6.93 -16.68 -29.21
N ILE A 581 -6.00 -15.85 -28.72
CA ILE A 581 -6.35 -14.60 -28.02
C ILE A 581 -6.55 -13.45 -29.02
N LYS A 582 -5.67 -13.35 -30.03
CA LYS A 582 -5.70 -12.35 -31.10
C LYS A 582 -5.81 -10.91 -30.55
N PRO A 583 -4.86 -10.46 -29.72
CA PRO A 583 -4.89 -9.12 -29.13
C PRO A 583 -4.57 -7.99 -30.15
N GLY A 584 -4.17 -8.33 -31.38
CA GLY A 584 -3.50 -7.42 -32.30
C GLY A 584 -2.10 -7.01 -31.80
N PRO A 585 -1.51 -5.95 -32.36
CA PRO A 585 -0.22 -5.45 -31.88
C PRO A 585 -0.30 -4.91 -30.44
N TYR A 586 0.70 -5.24 -29.62
CA TYR A 586 0.83 -4.76 -28.23
C TYR A 586 2.30 -4.56 -27.84
N LYS A 587 2.55 -4.01 -26.65
CA LYS A 587 3.88 -3.93 -26.04
C LYS A 587 4.01 -4.94 -24.91
N GLU A 588 5.07 -5.73 -24.91
CA GLU A 588 5.42 -6.63 -23.82
C GLU A 588 6.41 -5.94 -22.88
N VAL A 589 6.14 -6.04 -21.57
CA VAL A 589 7.17 -5.87 -20.54
C VAL A 589 7.91 -7.20 -20.42
N LEU A 590 9.15 -7.26 -20.89
CA LEU A 590 9.92 -8.51 -20.96
C LEU A 590 10.13 -9.15 -19.58
N PRO A 591 10.13 -10.49 -19.45
CA PRO A 591 10.50 -11.18 -18.22
C PRO A 591 11.87 -10.73 -17.71
N CYS A 592 12.06 -10.68 -16.39
CA CYS A 592 13.34 -10.27 -15.83
C CYS A 592 14.45 -11.31 -16.05
N GLN A 593 15.68 -10.84 -16.30
CA GLN A 593 16.86 -11.68 -16.53
C GLN A 593 17.17 -12.62 -15.35
N ASP A 594 16.91 -12.15 -14.13
CA ASP A 594 17.11 -12.91 -12.88
C ASP A 594 16.27 -14.19 -12.82
N LEU A 595 15.09 -14.24 -13.44
CA LEU A 595 14.27 -15.45 -13.52
C LEU A 595 15.00 -16.57 -14.26
N CYS A 596 15.65 -16.24 -15.37
CA CYS A 596 16.45 -17.21 -16.12
C CYS A 596 17.67 -17.67 -15.30
N HIS A 597 18.41 -16.73 -14.73
CA HIS A 597 19.59 -17.08 -13.92
C HIS A 597 19.23 -17.88 -12.67
N SER A 598 18.09 -17.58 -12.04
CA SER A 598 17.56 -18.33 -10.90
C SER A 598 17.22 -19.76 -11.29
N LEU A 599 16.59 -19.96 -12.46
CA LEU A 599 16.32 -21.30 -13.00
C LEU A 599 17.62 -22.10 -13.20
N VAL A 600 18.60 -21.52 -13.92
CA VAL A 600 19.89 -22.18 -14.19
C VAL A 600 20.64 -22.51 -12.90
N ARG A 601 20.58 -21.63 -11.89
CA ARG A 601 21.23 -21.85 -10.60
C ARG A 601 20.55 -22.92 -9.75
N SER A 602 19.23 -23.05 -9.84
CA SER A 602 18.45 -23.89 -8.92
C SER A 602 18.29 -25.33 -9.40
N CYS A 603 18.39 -25.58 -10.70
CA CYS A 603 18.13 -26.88 -11.30
C CYS A 603 19.39 -27.69 -11.63
N PRO A 604 19.30 -29.04 -11.74
CA PRO A 604 20.42 -29.88 -12.14
C PRO A 604 21.00 -29.49 -13.50
N ALA A 605 22.33 -29.46 -13.62
CA ALA A 605 23.02 -29.14 -14.86
C ALA A 605 22.68 -30.11 -16.01
N SER A 606 22.27 -31.35 -15.70
CA SER A 606 21.83 -32.37 -16.66
C SER A 606 20.59 -31.95 -17.46
N PHE A 607 19.79 -31.00 -16.98
CA PHE A 607 18.66 -30.45 -17.73
C PHE A 607 19.08 -29.49 -18.84
N GLY A 608 20.34 -29.05 -18.86
CA GLY A 608 20.88 -28.22 -19.94
C GLY A 608 20.26 -26.82 -20.03
N PHE A 609 19.62 -26.32 -18.97
CA PHE A 609 19.11 -24.96 -18.95
C PHE A 609 20.26 -23.95 -19.10
N GLY A 610 20.07 -22.98 -19.98
CA GLY A 610 21.04 -21.91 -20.22
C GLY A 610 20.35 -20.61 -20.58
N CYS A 611 20.90 -19.49 -20.08
CA CYS A 611 20.42 -18.17 -20.44
C CYS A 611 21.09 -17.68 -21.72
N PRO A 612 20.34 -17.01 -22.62
CA PRO A 612 20.93 -16.39 -23.81
C PRO A 612 21.95 -15.31 -23.41
N THR A 613 22.84 -14.94 -24.33
CA THR A 613 23.87 -13.92 -24.11
C THR A 613 23.80 -12.81 -25.15
N GLY A 614 24.44 -11.68 -24.86
CA GLY A 614 24.55 -10.53 -25.78
C GLY A 614 23.19 -9.98 -26.21
N GLN A 615 23.03 -9.74 -27.51
CA GLN A 615 21.78 -9.18 -28.06
C GLN A 615 20.55 -10.05 -27.75
N TRP A 616 20.68 -11.37 -27.75
CA TRP A 616 19.56 -12.29 -27.55
C TRP A 616 19.01 -12.24 -26.13
N LEU A 617 19.88 -11.97 -25.15
CA LEU A 617 19.48 -11.69 -23.77
C LEU A 617 18.62 -10.41 -23.70
N ASN A 618 19.08 -9.34 -24.33
CA ASN A 618 18.41 -8.03 -24.33
C ASN A 618 17.09 -7.99 -25.13
N TYR A 619 16.91 -8.91 -26.08
CA TYR A 619 15.65 -9.10 -26.80
C TYR A 619 14.66 -10.00 -26.04
N SER A 620 15.15 -10.90 -25.19
CA SER A 620 14.33 -11.90 -24.51
C SER A 620 13.94 -11.51 -23.10
N TYR A 621 14.80 -10.74 -22.41
CA TYR A 621 14.67 -10.42 -21.00
C TYR A 621 14.99 -8.95 -20.70
N GLY A 622 14.28 -8.38 -19.73
CA GLY A 622 14.51 -7.04 -19.19
C GLY A 622 15.30 -7.06 -17.87
N GLN A 623 15.67 -5.87 -17.40
CA GLN A 623 16.37 -5.69 -16.12
C GLN A 623 15.48 -4.95 -15.14
N ARG A 624 15.62 -5.24 -13.85
CA ARG A 624 14.86 -4.57 -12.78
C ARG A 624 15.33 -3.12 -12.64
N SER A 625 14.38 -2.23 -12.41
CA SER A 625 14.69 -0.84 -12.05
C SER A 625 15.12 -0.76 -10.59
N ALA A 626 16.12 0.08 -10.31
CA ALA A 626 16.50 0.42 -8.94
C ALA A 626 15.46 1.32 -8.24
N ASN A 627 14.61 2.02 -9.02
CA ASN A 627 13.67 3.02 -8.51
C ASN A 627 12.30 2.43 -8.14
N GLY A 628 12.14 1.09 -8.20
CA GLY A 628 10.87 0.42 -7.93
C GLY A 628 9.89 0.39 -9.11
N ASP A 629 10.27 0.92 -10.27
CA ASP A 629 9.50 0.78 -11.52
C ASP A 629 9.54 -0.65 -12.06
N ILE A 630 8.44 -1.09 -12.66
CA ILE A 630 8.36 -2.39 -13.34
C ILE A 630 8.89 -2.27 -14.77
N THR A 631 10.22 -2.29 -14.93
CA THR A 631 10.91 -2.29 -16.23
C THR A 631 11.09 -3.69 -16.83
N CYS A 632 10.82 -4.73 -16.03
CA CYS A 632 10.75 -6.12 -16.47
C CYS A 632 9.68 -6.86 -15.65
N SER A 633 9.15 -7.94 -16.21
CA SER A 633 8.09 -8.74 -15.60
C SER A 633 8.68 -9.80 -14.67
N TYR A 634 8.28 -9.74 -13.40
CA TYR A 634 8.50 -10.76 -12.38
C TYR A 634 7.21 -10.94 -11.59
N LEU A 635 7.04 -12.12 -11.00
CA LEU A 635 5.80 -12.46 -10.32
C LEU A 635 5.70 -11.75 -8.95
N GLY A 636 4.48 -11.35 -8.57
CA GLY A 636 4.23 -10.55 -7.35
C GLY A 636 4.77 -9.12 -7.37
N ALA A 637 5.12 -8.58 -8.54
CA ALA A 637 5.62 -7.21 -8.69
C ALA A 637 4.54 -6.15 -8.49
N ALA A 638 4.77 -5.21 -7.56
CA ALA A 638 4.07 -3.92 -7.53
C ALA A 638 5.05 -2.76 -7.61
N TYR A 639 4.61 -1.64 -8.17
CA TYR A 639 5.39 -0.42 -8.29
C TYR A 639 5.77 0.12 -6.91
N PHE A 640 7.01 0.58 -6.77
CA PHE A 640 7.58 1.22 -5.58
C PHE A 640 7.63 0.37 -4.30
N LEU A 641 7.19 -0.90 -4.32
CA LEU A 641 7.43 -1.84 -3.21
C LEU A 641 8.89 -2.31 -3.13
N ASN A 642 9.55 -2.41 -4.28
CA ASN A 642 10.93 -2.90 -4.39
C ASN A 642 11.98 -1.79 -4.47
N SER A 643 11.59 -0.52 -4.32
CA SER A 643 12.57 0.55 -4.09
C SER A 643 13.09 0.40 -2.67
N GLY A 644 14.10 -0.45 -2.50
CA GLY A 644 14.86 -0.51 -1.24
C GLY A 644 15.27 0.90 -0.86
N TRP A 645 15.00 1.28 0.40
CA TRP A 645 15.39 2.56 0.99
C TRP A 645 16.90 2.78 0.83
N LYS A 646 17.32 3.32 -0.31
CA LYS A 646 18.58 4.02 -0.43
C LYS A 646 18.24 5.48 -0.20
N SER A 647 18.34 5.88 1.06
CA SER A 647 18.43 7.28 1.43
C SER A 647 19.67 7.88 0.74
N VAL A 648 19.47 8.37 -0.48
CA VAL A 648 20.47 9.14 -1.25
C VAL A 648 20.74 10.48 -0.54
N ASP A 649 19.89 10.88 0.41
CA ASP A 649 20.04 12.09 1.22
C ASP A 649 21.16 11.99 2.27
N GLY A 650 21.44 10.79 2.80
CA GLY A 650 22.57 10.58 3.71
C GLY A 650 23.93 10.80 3.03
N MET A 651 24.07 10.37 1.77
CA MET A 651 25.33 10.48 1.03
C MET A 651 25.65 11.94 0.67
N LYS A 652 24.65 12.74 0.30
CA LYS A 652 24.84 14.17 0.02
C LYS A 652 25.20 14.96 1.27
N SER A 653 24.61 14.61 2.42
CA SER A 653 24.91 15.27 3.70
C SER A 653 26.34 15.05 4.16
N ILE A 654 26.84 13.80 4.07
CA ILE A 654 28.22 13.47 4.50
C ILE A 654 29.26 14.20 3.64
N PHE A 655 29.12 14.18 2.32
CA PHE A 655 30.07 14.89 1.43
C PHE A 655 30.04 16.41 1.65
N SER A 656 28.85 17.00 1.85
CA SER A 656 28.72 18.43 2.13
C SER A 656 29.32 18.82 3.48
N PHE A 657 29.13 17.99 4.51
CA PHE A 657 29.70 18.26 5.84
C PHE A 657 31.23 18.17 5.83
N THR A 658 31.81 17.20 5.13
CA THR A 658 33.27 17.11 4.99
C THR A 658 33.88 18.30 4.26
N LEU A 659 33.24 18.79 3.19
CA LEU A 659 33.74 19.96 2.45
C LEU A 659 33.63 21.25 3.28
N VAL A 660 32.53 21.43 4.01
CA VAL A 660 32.33 22.60 4.89
C VAL A 660 33.27 22.56 6.09
N PHE A 661 33.48 21.39 6.71
CA PHE A 661 34.41 21.22 7.82
C PHE A 661 35.84 21.57 7.42
N TRP A 662 36.33 21.07 6.28
CA TRP A 662 37.67 21.42 5.80
C TRP A 662 37.79 22.88 5.34
N GLY A 663 36.72 23.46 4.79
CA GLY A 663 36.65 24.88 4.45
C GLY A 663 36.76 25.79 5.70
N LEU A 664 36.10 25.42 6.80
CA LEU A 664 36.14 26.18 8.05
C LEU A 664 37.45 26.01 8.81
N VAL A 665 37.95 24.78 8.96
CA VAL A 665 39.19 24.51 9.74
C VAL A 665 40.41 25.22 9.14
N TRP A 666 40.46 25.40 7.83
CA TRP A 666 41.60 26.04 7.16
C TRP A 666 41.32 27.47 6.69
N GLY A 667 40.05 27.88 6.56
CA GLY A 667 39.67 29.28 6.35
C GLY A 667 40.11 30.18 7.51
N PHE A 668 40.00 29.70 8.75
CA PHE A 668 40.50 30.42 9.94
C PHE A 668 42.03 30.42 10.08
N SER A 669 42.75 29.61 9.29
CA SER A 669 44.23 29.56 9.34
C SER A 669 44.90 30.53 8.36
N LEU A 670 44.13 31.20 7.48
CA LEU A 670 44.65 32.20 6.53
C LEU A 670 44.52 33.65 7.00
N GLU A 671 43.86 33.92 8.14
CA GLU A 671 43.79 35.27 8.75
C GLU A 671 44.82 35.51 9.87
N LEU A 672 45.76 34.57 10.10
CA LEU A 672 46.79 34.67 11.14
C LEU A 672 48.23 34.44 10.64
N ILE A 673 48.53 34.83 9.39
CA ILE A 673 49.90 35.03 8.89
C ILE A 673 49.99 36.37 8.15
#